data_AF-A0A7Y7Y1U4-F1
#
_entry.id   AF-A0A7Y7Y1U4-F1
#
_cell.length_a   1.000
_cell.length_b   1.000
_cell.length_c   1.000
_cell.angle_alpha   90.00
_cell.angle_beta   90.00
_cell.angle_gamma   90.00
#
_symmetry.space_group_name_H-M   'P 1'
#
loop_
_entity.id
_entity.type
_entity.pdbx_description
1 polymer ?
#
loop_
_entity_poly.entity_id
_entity_poly.type
_entity_poly.pdbx_seq_one_letter_code
_entity_poly.pdbx_strand_id
1 'polypeptide(L)'
;MVISSISAAVASLPARGRPLSAYSRPAPRGLPPPDSDGFRVVQQRQFVNLEDGRVVMVRYDDNVRSYCAQTREEHRPSGPALYRVEGSAIWKENSAASLLRQYQLSVRHLAATLPGTSPATAGGRPEAGANDQALRHCRALLLADAGRFFRSHPVPERPPLSTPGAAVDPRALIETLYRNSEGVVLGENLTDAGSKLFLVTHMATLAEQGVRTLYLERLRTDVEQVHLDTFHKSGTLSNALDDHLRTLDGDYGNAPSGTCSYHNLISTARAHGIRVQALDCAASDSLRVLEPEMLNRATALNYHACQVIQADRVGGRQGKWLALVDIHHAKGYSPQGTPGLARLQGVTAVEVNDTVKGPAIEAVPVPRLKADDPMRLVMPDLRLSVKLPWREALEIPPAYRKALRERIRNPEEIVRRTHVRIGERAGNEEGISDFLRRAQHLEEASADFFQWYSGNRHGRPEIPQLPADSPSSRILERLYENNTGLVLGAERGATTARKFLIDNMQTLAALQVEKLYVQSLLTDLDQPFIDSFHTTGTLPRELENALLSEDPLWAPGDNGYTLRRLLISAREHGIKVQALDTATSYRKRLAPYDAPSFNYIAHKIIDDDQQQQGDHKWLALVLNLYASNVRGVPGLAQLQGAPGLRIVAMGPGATAQVKADHGEIVSVHDRHVYLRSDLVLELASDAAPPARAVQNPRSCLGWREGSGRDFLIEKQGANFILVQKSYQIGGDAYFEKVIEVKDGKYLMPPGAIRLQSLPYDSLADLVWGLRSENYVQVAEIPGVIPAVPRLDTHPQLHRPGMFLFDETANGTVLVHRSRNRALSVTPVKRNPAGKLYISHARWGYDETNLFDSLDEIGRHLIRDNGMTRYIAPAER
;
A
#
# COMPACT_ATOMS: atom_id res chain seq x y z
N MET A 1 77.15 -18.81 -11.95
CA MET A 1 77.38 -17.53 -12.64
C MET A 1 76.14 -16.69 -12.49
N VAL A 2 76.36 -15.44 -12.12
CA VAL A 2 75.38 -14.37 -11.87
C VAL A 2 74.92 -13.77 -13.20
N ILE A 3 73.66 -13.30 -13.24
CA ILE A 3 73.11 -12.02 -13.75
C ILE A 3 71.58 -12.20 -13.79
N SER A 4 70.69 -11.28 -13.47
CA SER A 4 70.61 -10.18 -12.51
C SER A 4 69.14 -9.70 -12.60
N SER A 5 68.51 -9.49 -11.46
CA SER A 5 67.14 -8.99 -11.30
C SER A 5 66.92 -7.57 -11.83
N ILE A 6 65.77 -7.31 -12.49
CA ILE A 6 64.98 -6.09 -12.23
C ILE A 6 63.49 -6.44 -12.22
N SER A 7 62.94 -6.37 -11.00
CA SER A 7 61.53 -6.36 -10.65
C SER A 7 60.80 -5.22 -11.38
N ALA A 8 59.87 -5.53 -12.29
CA ALA A 8 58.89 -4.57 -12.75
C ALA A 8 57.83 -4.45 -11.65
N ALA A 9 57.93 -3.35 -10.91
CA ALA A 9 57.09 -3.03 -9.78
C ALA A 9 55.60 -3.25 -10.09
N VAL A 10 54.97 -4.02 -9.21
CA VAL A 10 53.55 -3.90 -8.86
C VAL A 10 53.19 -2.42 -8.88
N ALA A 11 52.31 -2.02 -9.81
CA ALA A 11 51.78 -0.66 -9.86
C ALA A 11 51.09 -0.39 -8.51
N SER A 12 51.81 0.34 -7.68
CA SER A 12 51.40 0.81 -6.38
C SER A 12 50.27 1.82 -6.57
N LEU A 13 49.22 1.66 -5.75
CA LEU A 13 48.25 2.64 -5.24
C LEU A 13 48.09 3.96 -6.03
N PRO A 14 46.86 4.43 -6.32
CA PRO A 14 46.67 5.87 -6.40
C PRO A 14 46.92 6.41 -4.98
N ALA A 15 48.15 6.84 -4.72
CA ALA A 15 48.50 7.63 -3.55
C ALA A 15 47.50 8.80 -3.44
N ARG A 16 47.19 9.22 -2.21
CA ARG A 16 46.52 10.51 -1.95
C ARG A 16 47.09 11.53 -2.93
N GLY A 17 46.24 12.09 -3.80
CA GLY A 17 46.66 13.02 -4.85
C GLY A 17 47.58 14.09 -4.28
N ARG A 18 48.52 14.60 -5.09
CA ARG A 18 49.44 15.65 -4.62
C ARG A 18 48.61 16.82 -4.08
N PRO A 19 49.09 17.54 -3.04
CA PRO A 19 48.36 18.68 -2.51
C PRO A 19 48.19 19.77 -3.58
N LEU A 20 47.18 20.64 -3.43
CA LEU A 20 46.89 21.71 -4.40
C LEU A 20 48.12 22.61 -4.65
N SER A 21 48.97 22.79 -3.64
CA SER A 21 50.23 23.54 -3.74
C SER A 21 51.16 23.01 -4.84
N ALA A 22 51.16 21.70 -5.12
CA ALA A 22 51.96 21.08 -6.17
C ALA A 22 51.49 21.42 -7.59
N TYR A 23 50.24 21.87 -7.75
CA TYR A 23 49.64 22.26 -9.03
C TYR A 23 49.60 23.78 -9.21
N SER A 24 49.51 24.52 -8.10
CA SER A 24 49.46 25.99 -8.10
C SER A 24 50.77 26.61 -8.58
N ARG A 25 50.70 27.67 -9.39
CA ARG A 25 51.85 28.44 -9.88
C ARG A 25 51.55 29.95 -9.83
N PRO A 26 52.56 30.83 -9.76
CA PRO A 26 52.33 32.27 -9.97
C PRO A 26 51.66 32.53 -11.31
N ALA A 27 50.76 33.51 -11.39
CA ALA A 27 50.07 33.87 -12.62
C ALA A 27 51.07 34.19 -13.75
N PRO A 28 51.07 33.43 -14.87
CA PRO A 28 51.94 33.74 -16.00
C PRO A 28 51.66 35.14 -16.54
N ARG A 29 52.71 35.85 -16.97
CA ARG A 29 52.57 37.16 -17.64
C ARG A 29 51.74 36.96 -18.92
N GLY A 30 50.65 37.71 -19.07
CA GLY A 30 49.75 37.65 -20.23
C GLY A 30 48.53 36.72 -20.10
N LEU A 31 48.19 36.23 -18.90
CA LEU A 31 46.91 35.53 -18.70
C LEU A 31 45.72 36.51 -18.83
N PRO A 32 44.68 36.21 -19.64
CA PRO A 32 43.48 37.03 -19.78
C PRO A 32 42.69 37.09 -18.46
N PRO A 33 41.83 38.11 -18.26
CA PRO A 33 40.92 38.17 -17.13
C PRO A 33 40.00 36.93 -17.07
N PRO A 34 39.52 36.55 -15.88
CA PRO A 34 38.58 35.44 -15.74
C PRO A 34 37.23 35.81 -16.39
N ASP A 35 36.57 34.83 -16.99
CA ASP A 35 35.22 34.95 -17.55
C ASP A 35 34.13 34.95 -16.47
N SER A 36 32.86 34.94 -16.90
CA SER A 36 31.69 34.90 -16.01
C SER A 36 31.64 33.66 -15.12
N ASP A 37 32.32 32.58 -15.52
CA ASP A 37 32.43 31.31 -14.80
C ASP A 37 33.74 31.22 -14.00
N GLY A 38 34.53 32.29 -13.97
CA GLY A 38 35.78 32.36 -13.22
C GLY A 38 36.96 31.67 -13.89
N PHE A 39 36.83 31.22 -15.15
CA PHE A 39 37.91 30.60 -15.90
C PHE A 39 38.74 31.64 -16.67
N ARG A 40 40.04 31.43 -16.72
CA ARG A 40 40.96 32.10 -17.63
C ARG A 40 41.36 31.12 -18.71
N VAL A 41 40.94 31.37 -19.95
CA VAL A 41 41.16 30.43 -21.06
C VAL A 41 42.31 30.91 -21.95
N VAL A 42 43.36 30.10 -22.06
CA VAL A 42 44.52 30.36 -22.95
C VAL A 42 44.90 29.08 -23.67
N GLN A 43 45.02 29.12 -25.00
CA GLN A 43 45.42 27.95 -25.81
C GLN A 43 44.60 26.69 -25.48
N GLN A 44 43.27 26.82 -25.39
CA GLN A 44 42.32 25.75 -25.02
C GLN A 44 42.53 25.14 -23.62
N ARG A 45 43.26 25.82 -22.73
CA ARG A 45 43.47 25.41 -21.34
C ARG A 45 42.75 26.36 -20.41
N GLN A 46 42.10 25.79 -19.39
CA GLN A 46 41.38 26.53 -18.37
C GLN A 46 42.26 26.69 -17.14
N PHE A 47 42.38 27.91 -16.64
CA PHE A 47 43.04 28.25 -15.39
C PHE A 47 42.06 28.94 -14.46
N VAL A 48 42.24 28.74 -13.15
CA VAL A 48 41.42 29.39 -12.12
C VAL A 48 42.29 30.06 -11.08
N ASN A 49 41.78 31.12 -10.44
CA ASN A 49 42.49 31.86 -9.41
C ASN A 49 42.27 31.22 -8.03
N LEU A 50 43.32 31.14 -7.23
CA LEU A 50 43.24 30.74 -5.83
C LEU A 50 43.26 31.97 -4.92
N GLU A 51 42.87 31.79 -3.65
CA GLU A 51 42.78 32.85 -2.64
C GLU A 51 44.12 33.55 -2.35
N ASP A 52 45.23 32.83 -2.54
CA ASP A 52 46.60 33.34 -2.36
C ASP A 52 47.17 34.06 -3.60
N GLY A 53 46.35 34.31 -4.62
CA GLY A 53 46.73 34.99 -5.86
C GLY A 53 47.49 34.10 -6.86
N ARG A 54 47.68 32.81 -6.57
CA ARG A 54 48.23 31.83 -7.53
C ARG A 54 47.14 31.36 -8.50
N VAL A 55 47.57 30.74 -9.60
CA VAL A 55 46.68 30.11 -10.57
C VAL A 55 46.94 28.62 -10.66
N VAL A 56 45.91 27.86 -10.99
CA VAL A 56 46.01 26.41 -11.22
C VAL A 56 45.31 26.06 -12.52
N MET A 57 45.92 25.16 -13.30
CA MET A 57 45.30 24.63 -14.50
C MET A 57 44.29 23.56 -14.08
N VAL A 58 43.08 23.62 -14.65
CA VAL A 58 41.99 22.72 -14.30
C VAL A 58 41.44 22.01 -15.51
N ARG A 59 40.88 20.83 -15.25
CA ARG A 59 40.08 20.08 -16.21
C ARG A 59 38.95 19.39 -15.46
N TYR A 60 37.78 19.34 -16.08
CA TYR A 60 36.65 18.61 -15.53
C TYR A 60 36.96 17.12 -15.49
N ASP A 61 36.77 16.50 -14.32
CA ASP A 61 36.92 15.06 -14.12
C ASP A 61 35.52 14.45 -13.95
N ASP A 62 35.07 13.68 -14.93
CA ASP A 62 33.73 13.06 -14.91
C ASP A 62 33.56 12.07 -13.74
N ASN A 63 34.66 11.50 -13.25
CA ASN A 63 34.67 10.58 -12.12
C ASN A 63 34.18 11.31 -10.86
N VAL A 64 34.85 12.40 -10.46
CA VAL A 64 34.48 13.18 -9.26
C VAL A 64 33.51 14.33 -9.53
N ARG A 65 33.10 14.53 -10.80
CA ARG A 65 32.16 15.56 -11.27
C ARG A 65 32.51 16.96 -10.81
N SER A 66 33.79 17.27 -10.88
CA SER A 66 34.35 18.53 -10.43
C SER A 66 35.53 18.92 -11.31
N TYR A 67 35.83 20.21 -11.36
CA TYR A 67 37.07 20.67 -11.98
C TYR A 67 38.22 20.32 -11.06
N CYS A 68 39.17 19.56 -11.57
CA CYS A 68 40.30 19.10 -10.80
C CYS A 68 41.59 19.75 -11.29
N ALA A 69 42.49 20.02 -10.36
CA ALA A 69 43.82 20.52 -10.67
C ALA A 69 44.58 19.50 -11.54
N GLN A 70 45.31 20.01 -12.52
CA GLN A 70 46.05 19.21 -13.48
C GLN A 70 47.40 19.86 -13.76
N THR A 71 48.46 19.07 -13.94
CA THR A 71 49.73 19.60 -14.46
C THR A 71 49.72 19.64 -15.99
N ARG A 72 50.62 20.44 -16.59
CA ARG A 72 50.68 20.55 -18.06
C ARG A 72 50.98 19.22 -18.75
N GLU A 73 51.70 18.35 -18.06
CA GLU A 73 52.19 17.06 -18.56
C GLU A 73 51.15 15.93 -18.39
N GLU A 74 50.11 16.16 -17.58
CA GLU A 74 49.06 15.20 -17.32
C GLU A 74 48.03 15.17 -18.45
N HIS A 75 47.57 13.97 -18.82
CA HIS A 75 46.48 13.80 -19.78
C HIS A 75 45.10 13.76 -19.10
N ARG A 76 45.06 13.31 -17.84
CA ARG A 76 43.88 13.31 -16.97
C ARG A 76 44.19 14.08 -15.69
N PRO A 77 43.26 14.86 -15.15
CA PRO A 77 43.50 15.59 -13.91
C PRO A 77 43.74 14.60 -12.76
N SER A 78 44.87 14.75 -12.08
CA SER A 78 45.23 13.92 -10.92
C SER A 78 45.10 14.67 -9.59
N GLY A 79 45.01 15.99 -9.64
CA GLY A 79 45.02 16.86 -8.48
C GLY A 79 43.67 17.01 -7.78
N PRO A 80 43.63 17.83 -6.72
CA PRO A 80 42.42 18.07 -5.94
C PRO A 80 41.29 18.66 -6.77
N ALA A 81 40.07 18.28 -6.44
CA ALA A 81 38.85 18.91 -6.93
C ALA A 81 38.73 20.33 -6.39
N LEU A 82 38.19 21.23 -7.21
CA LEU A 82 38.06 22.65 -6.95
C LEU A 82 36.62 23.10 -7.22
N TYR A 83 36.18 24.10 -6.48
CA TYR A 83 34.90 24.77 -6.69
C TYR A 83 35.10 26.27 -6.73
N ARG A 84 34.22 26.95 -7.47
CA ARG A 84 34.19 28.41 -7.52
C ARG A 84 33.45 28.97 -6.32
N VAL A 85 34.01 29.99 -5.68
CA VAL A 85 33.33 30.77 -4.65
C VAL A 85 32.31 31.70 -5.31
N GLU A 86 31.06 31.65 -4.83
CA GLU A 86 29.97 32.46 -5.36
C GLU A 86 30.28 33.96 -5.31
N GLY A 87 29.87 34.70 -6.35
CA GLY A 87 30.13 36.13 -6.48
C GLY A 87 31.60 36.49 -6.69
N SER A 88 32.48 35.50 -6.88
CA SER A 88 33.92 35.67 -6.98
C SER A 88 34.53 34.96 -8.18
N ALA A 89 35.73 35.39 -8.59
CA ALA A 89 36.58 34.69 -9.56
C ALA A 89 37.59 33.75 -8.87
N ILE A 90 37.47 33.58 -7.54
CA ILE A 90 38.32 32.73 -6.71
C ILE A 90 37.73 31.32 -6.62
N TRP A 91 38.62 30.34 -6.67
CA TRP A 91 38.32 28.93 -6.52
C TRP A 91 39.02 28.37 -5.27
N LYS A 92 38.35 27.45 -4.59
CA LYS A 92 38.83 26.77 -3.38
C LYS A 92 38.79 25.26 -3.55
N GLU A 93 39.51 24.55 -2.69
CA GLU A 93 39.57 23.10 -2.72
C GLU A 93 38.25 22.46 -2.25
N ASN A 94 37.71 21.55 -3.06
CA ASN A 94 36.63 20.65 -2.69
C ASN A 94 37.22 19.32 -2.22
N SER A 95 37.69 19.29 -0.97
CA SER A 95 38.34 18.09 -0.41
C SER A 95 37.37 16.89 -0.33
N ALA A 96 36.07 17.12 -0.10
CA ALA A 96 35.06 16.07 -0.11
C ALA A 96 34.94 15.39 -1.50
N ALA A 97 34.85 16.18 -2.57
CA ALA A 97 34.84 15.64 -3.94
C ALA A 97 36.13 14.87 -4.27
N SER A 98 37.27 15.36 -3.77
CA SER A 98 38.57 14.70 -3.95
C SER A 98 38.61 13.33 -3.28
N LEU A 99 38.03 13.19 -2.08
CA LEU A 99 37.95 11.93 -1.34
C LEU A 99 37.08 10.89 -2.06
N LEU A 100 36.01 11.30 -2.72
CA LEU A 100 35.12 10.37 -3.42
C LEU A 100 35.81 9.59 -4.54
N ARG A 101 36.88 10.15 -5.15
CA ARG A 101 37.65 9.50 -6.24
C ARG A 101 38.13 8.10 -5.87
N GLN A 102 38.51 7.89 -4.61
CA GLN A 102 39.17 6.66 -4.18
C GLN A 102 38.19 5.48 -3.98
N TYR A 103 36.88 5.73 -4.01
CA TYR A 103 35.85 4.71 -3.87
C TYR A 103 35.22 4.28 -5.20
N GLN A 104 35.66 4.86 -6.31
CA GLN A 104 35.06 4.62 -7.61
C GLN A 104 35.66 3.40 -8.30
N LEU A 105 34.77 2.54 -8.79
CA LEU A 105 35.16 1.48 -9.70
C LEU A 105 35.47 2.04 -11.08
N SER A 106 36.54 1.53 -11.70
CA SER A 106 36.84 1.90 -13.09
C SER A 106 35.74 1.42 -14.04
N VAL A 107 35.54 2.14 -15.16
CA VAL A 107 34.55 1.79 -16.22
C VAL A 107 34.70 0.33 -16.70
N ARG A 108 35.93 -0.20 -16.73
CA ARG A 108 36.18 -1.62 -17.09
C ARG A 108 35.61 -2.59 -16.05
N HIS A 109 35.60 -2.23 -14.78
CA HIS A 109 35.06 -3.05 -13.70
C HIS A 109 33.53 -2.95 -13.60
N LEU A 110 32.97 -1.77 -13.91
CA LEU A 110 31.52 -1.51 -13.91
C LEU A 110 30.77 -2.33 -14.96
N ALA A 111 31.32 -2.49 -16.17
CA ALA A 111 30.72 -3.29 -17.24
C ALA A 111 30.56 -4.78 -16.89
N ALA A 112 31.31 -5.27 -15.90
CA ALA A 112 31.29 -6.66 -15.46
C ALA A 112 30.61 -6.86 -14.08
N THR A 113 30.06 -5.79 -13.48
CA THR A 113 29.29 -5.81 -12.22
C THR A 113 27.79 -5.53 -12.41
N LEU A 114 27.31 -5.45 -13.65
CA LEU A 114 25.88 -5.31 -13.96
C LEU A 114 25.07 -6.51 -13.38
N PRO A 115 23.97 -6.28 -12.65
CA PRO A 115 23.13 -7.35 -12.12
C PRO A 115 22.21 -7.90 -13.22
N GLY A 116 22.23 -9.21 -13.42
CA GLY A 116 21.32 -9.91 -14.34
C GLY A 116 21.24 -11.42 -14.16
N THR A 117 22.18 -12.03 -13.44
CA THR A 117 22.12 -13.46 -13.12
C THR A 117 22.39 -13.67 -11.65
N SER A 118 21.36 -14.08 -10.92
CA SER A 118 21.52 -14.79 -9.66
C SER A 118 22.51 -15.95 -9.88
N PRO A 119 23.58 -16.11 -9.09
CA PRO A 119 24.50 -17.23 -9.24
C PRO A 119 23.86 -18.47 -8.61
N ALA A 120 22.87 -19.01 -9.30
CA ALA A 120 22.53 -20.42 -9.19
C ALA A 120 23.04 -21.08 -10.48
N THR A 121 24.05 -21.93 -10.31
CA THR A 121 24.63 -22.89 -11.27
C THR A 121 25.79 -22.44 -12.18
N ALA A 122 26.93 -23.11 -11.93
CA ALA A 122 28.04 -23.48 -12.83
C ALA A 122 29.15 -22.46 -13.22
N GLY A 123 30.40 -22.83 -12.84
CA GLY A 123 31.60 -22.74 -13.69
C GLY A 123 32.31 -21.38 -13.80
N GLY A 124 33.50 -21.25 -13.19
CA GLY A 124 34.27 -20.00 -13.11
C GLY A 124 34.81 -19.42 -14.43
N ARG A 125 35.06 -18.10 -14.40
CA ARG A 125 35.93 -17.35 -15.33
C ARG A 125 36.94 -16.49 -14.55
N PRO A 126 38.20 -16.35 -15.01
CA PRO A 126 39.25 -15.60 -14.31
C PRO A 126 39.02 -14.06 -14.25
N GLU A 127 38.16 -13.50 -15.10
CA GLU A 127 37.85 -12.05 -15.08
C GLU A 127 36.91 -11.63 -13.91
N ALA A 128 36.15 -12.57 -13.33
CA ALA A 128 35.33 -12.30 -12.14
C ALA A 128 36.19 -12.05 -10.88
N GLY A 129 37.41 -12.60 -10.82
CA GLY A 129 38.31 -12.46 -9.68
C GLY A 129 38.91 -11.06 -9.52
N ALA A 130 39.14 -10.33 -10.62
CA ALA A 130 39.69 -8.98 -10.60
C ALA A 130 38.65 -7.93 -10.15
N ASN A 131 37.40 -8.07 -10.59
CA ASN A 131 36.29 -7.22 -10.15
C ASN A 131 36.03 -7.37 -8.64
N ASP A 132 36.07 -8.61 -8.16
CA ASP A 132 35.92 -8.91 -6.74
C ASP A 132 37.11 -8.33 -5.92
N GLN A 133 38.34 -8.34 -6.45
CA GLN A 133 39.49 -7.71 -5.77
C GLN A 133 39.40 -6.17 -5.72
N ALA A 134 39.07 -5.51 -6.84
CA ALA A 134 38.94 -4.05 -6.89
C ALA A 134 37.78 -3.56 -5.99
N LEU A 135 36.65 -4.27 -6.02
CA LEU A 135 35.50 -3.98 -5.17
C LEU A 135 35.82 -4.19 -3.68
N ARG A 136 36.47 -5.31 -3.31
CA ARG A 136 36.95 -5.55 -1.94
C ARG A 136 37.92 -4.48 -1.46
N HIS A 137 38.81 -4.02 -2.34
CA HIS A 137 39.73 -2.93 -2.02
C HIS A 137 38.98 -1.63 -1.72
N CYS A 138 38.04 -1.22 -2.59
CA CYS A 138 37.23 -0.02 -2.37
C CYS A 138 36.40 -0.12 -1.09
N ARG A 139 35.80 -1.28 -0.80
CA ARG A 139 35.09 -1.55 0.46
C ARG A 139 35.98 -1.36 1.69
N ALA A 140 37.16 -1.99 1.67
CA ALA A 140 38.09 -1.93 2.80
C ALA A 140 38.57 -0.49 3.05
N LEU A 141 38.87 0.26 1.98
CA LEU A 141 39.22 1.68 2.08
C LEU A 141 38.07 2.51 2.66
N LEU A 142 36.86 2.33 2.11
CA LEU A 142 35.67 3.07 2.53
C LEU A 142 35.36 2.84 4.01
N LEU A 143 35.40 1.59 4.48
CA LEU A 143 35.19 1.24 5.88
C LEU A 143 36.29 1.81 6.79
N ALA A 144 37.55 1.75 6.36
CA ALA A 144 38.67 2.30 7.12
C ALA A 144 38.57 3.82 7.28
N ASP A 145 38.19 4.53 6.21
CA ASP A 145 37.98 5.98 6.24
C ASP A 145 36.75 6.36 7.07
N ALA A 146 35.62 5.67 6.87
CA ALA A 146 34.41 5.89 7.65
C ALA A 146 34.67 5.67 9.15
N GLY A 147 35.38 4.60 9.51
CA GLY A 147 35.77 4.34 10.89
C GLY A 147 36.68 5.44 11.47
N ARG A 148 37.58 6.02 10.68
CA ARG A 148 38.38 7.19 11.11
C ARG A 148 37.51 8.43 11.30
N PHE A 149 36.60 8.68 10.36
CA PHE A 149 35.71 9.83 10.38
C PHE A 149 34.85 9.82 11.66
N PHE A 150 34.09 8.76 11.91
CA PHE A 150 33.16 8.73 13.05
C PHE A 150 33.83 8.73 14.43
N ARG A 151 35.11 8.35 14.55
CA ARG A 151 35.86 8.45 15.81
C ARG A 151 36.07 9.87 16.29
N SER A 152 36.09 10.84 15.38
CA SER A 152 36.49 12.23 15.69
C SER A 152 35.53 13.28 15.14
N HIS A 153 34.50 12.87 14.39
CA HIS A 153 33.58 13.80 13.76
C HIS A 153 32.61 14.40 14.79
N PRO A 154 32.64 15.74 14.99
CA PRO A 154 31.65 16.38 15.84
C PRO A 154 30.29 16.31 15.16
N VAL A 155 29.26 15.97 15.93
CA VAL A 155 27.90 15.88 15.41
C VAL A 155 27.19 17.23 15.62
N PRO A 156 26.80 17.94 14.55
CA PRO A 156 26.17 19.27 14.66
C PRO A 156 24.90 19.25 15.52
N GLU A 157 24.51 20.37 16.14
CA GLU A 157 23.21 20.45 16.83
C GLU A 157 22.03 20.35 15.85
N ARG A 158 20.89 19.81 16.31
CA ARG A 158 19.69 19.73 15.48
C ARG A 158 19.00 21.10 15.42
N PRO A 159 18.42 21.48 14.28
CA PRO A 159 17.64 22.70 14.20
C PRO A 159 16.44 22.65 15.16
N PRO A 160 16.00 23.82 15.68
CA PRO A 160 14.77 23.90 16.45
C PRO A 160 13.57 23.54 15.56
N LEU A 161 12.81 22.53 15.97
CA LEU A 161 11.59 22.11 15.27
C LEU A 161 10.45 23.05 15.66
N SER A 162 9.82 23.65 14.67
CA SER A 162 8.49 24.23 14.87
C SER A 162 7.48 23.10 14.84
N THR A 163 6.73 22.91 15.92
CA THR A 163 5.75 21.82 16.08
C THR A 163 4.57 22.04 15.13
N PRO A 164 4.35 21.19 14.10
CA PRO A 164 3.08 21.19 13.39
C PRO A 164 1.97 20.59 14.28
N GLY A 165 0.70 20.94 14.02
CA GLY A 165 -0.45 20.23 14.61
C GLY A 165 -0.52 18.77 14.10
N ALA A 166 -1.31 17.90 14.73
CA ALA A 166 -1.34 16.47 14.37
C ALA A 166 -1.87 16.21 12.93
N ALA A 167 -2.97 16.88 12.54
CA ALA A 167 -3.46 16.90 11.17
C ALA A 167 -3.03 18.21 10.51
N VAL A 168 -2.23 18.13 9.43
CA VAL A 168 -1.64 19.31 8.78
C VAL A 168 -1.96 19.27 7.30
N ASP A 169 -2.25 20.45 6.74
CA ASP A 169 -2.15 20.67 5.31
C ASP A 169 -0.72 20.30 4.83
N PRO A 170 -0.54 19.41 3.83
CA PRO A 170 0.77 18.96 3.38
C PRO A 170 1.71 20.10 2.96
N ARG A 171 1.15 21.17 2.37
CA ARG A 171 1.92 22.35 1.97
C ARG A 171 2.44 23.09 3.21
N ALA A 172 1.60 23.36 4.18
CA ALA A 172 2.00 23.98 5.45
C ALA A 172 3.05 23.15 6.22
N LEU A 173 3.00 21.82 6.14
CA LEU A 173 4.03 20.94 6.70
C LEU A 173 5.37 21.18 6.00
N ILE A 174 5.42 21.14 4.67
CA ILE A 174 6.66 21.34 3.90
C ILE A 174 7.25 22.74 4.15
N GLU A 175 6.42 23.78 4.18
CA GLU A 175 6.83 25.13 4.54
C GLU A 175 7.46 25.19 5.94
N THR A 176 6.88 24.45 6.90
CA THR A 176 7.39 24.38 8.27
C THR A 176 8.73 23.65 8.35
N LEU A 177 8.89 22.55 7.60
CA LEU A 177 10.16 21.83 7.52
C LEU A 177 11.30 22.70 7.00
N TYR A 178 11.03 23.52 5.98
CA TYR A 178 12.02 24.34 5.31
C TYR A 178 12.15 25.77 5.83
N ARG A 179 11.42 26.15 6.89
CA ARG A 179 11.51 27.48 7.51
C ARG A 179 12.90 27.73 8.13
N ASN A 180 13.43 26.72 8.84
CA ASN A 180 14.67 26.81 9.61
C ASN A 180 15.70 25.74 9.21
N SER A 181 15.52 25.06 8.07
CA SER A 181 16.45 24.04 7.61
C SER A 181 16.69 24.17 6.10
N GLU A 182 17.95 24.03 5.70
CA GLU A 182 18.33 23.93 4.28
C GLU A 182 18.15 22.53 3.71
N GLY A 183 17.93 21.52 4.57
CA GLY A 183 17.85 20.12 4.20
C GLY A 183 16.82 19.36 5.01
N VAL A 184 16.29 18.28 4.44
CA VAL A 184 15.42 17.33 5.16
C VAL A 184 15.86 15.92 4.79
N VAL A 185 15.93 15.02 5.77
CA VAL A 185 16.16 13.60 5.52
C VAL A 185 14.88 12.84 5.84
N LEU A 186 14.31 12.20 4.82
CA LEU A 186 13.21 11.25 4.95
C LEU A 186 13.78 9.83 5.08
N GLY A 187 13.48 9.18 6.19
CA GLY A 187 13.72 7.76 6.41
C GLY A 187 12.50 6.95 6.02
N GLU A 188 12.65 6.00 5.10
CA GLU A 188 11.60 5.08 4.68
C GLU A 188 11.98 3.62 4.99
N ASN A 189 10.99 2.75 5.11
CA ASN A 189 11.23 1.34 4.84
C ASN A 189 11.20 1.14 3.32
N LEU A 190 12.17 0.44 2.74
CA LEU A 190 12.31 0.34 1.27
C LEU A 190 11.10 -0.32 0.58
N THR A 191 10.31 -1.09 1.32
CA THR A 191 9.07 -1.73 0.82
C THR A 191 7.85 -0.81 0.85
N ASP A 192 7.94 0.32 1.55
CA ASP A 192 6.81 1.22 1.78
C ASP A 192 6.61 2.15 0.58
N ALA A 193 5.35 2.53 0.34
CA ALA A 193 5.00 3.38 -0.81
C ALA A 193 4.84 4.86 -0.43
N GLY A 194 4.58 5.17 0.84
CA GLY A 194 4.12 6.48 1.30
C GLY A 194 5.14 7.60 1.13
N SER A 195 6.42 7.32 1.30
CA SER A 195 7.52 8.26 1.03
C SER A 195 7.50 8.75 -0.42
N LYS A 196 7.40 7.82 -1.37
CA LYS A 196 7.38 8.09 -2.81
C LYS A 196 6.08 8.78 -3.20
N LEU A 197 4.93 8.33 -2.67
CA LEU A 197 3.65 8.99 -2.87
C LEU A 197 3.69 10.45 -2.40
N PHE A 198 4.19 10.70 -1.19
CA PHE A 198 4.33 12.03 -0.62
C PHE A 198 5.19 12.94 -1.51
N LEU A 199 6.36 12.46 -1.91
CA LEU A 199 7.28 13.23 -2.75
C LEU A 199 6.72 13.51 -4.14
N VAL A 200 6.13 12.52 -4.81
CA VAL A 200 5.51 12.69 -6.13
C VAL A 200 4.35 13.69 -6.06
N THR A 201 3.48 13.55 -5.06
CA THR A 201 2.28 14.41 -4.90
C THR A 201 2.63 15.86 -4.58
N HIS A 202 3.73 16.10 -3.87
CA HIS A 202 4.10 17.43 -3.37
C HIS A 202 5.40 17.99 -3.95
N MET A 203 5.88 17.44 -5.06
CA MET A 203 7.12 17.88 -5.72
C MET A 203 7.11 19.37 -6.09
N ALA A 204 5.96 19.87 -6.57
CA ALA A 204 5.77 21.29 -6.88
C ALA A 204 6.02 22.17 -5.64
N THR A 205 5.42 21.82 -4.50
CA THR A 205 5.59 22.57 -3.24
C THR A 205 7.04 22.52 -2.76
N LEU A 206 7.72 21.37 -2.89
CA LEU A 206 9.15 21.27 -2.58
C LEU A 206 9.97 22.24 -3.44
N ALA A 207 9.70 22.29 -4.75
CA ALA A 207 10.38 23.20 -5.67
C ALA A 207 10.10 24.68 -5.37
N GLU A 208 8.88 25.03 -4.95
CA GLU A 208 8.49 26.37 -4.48
C GLU A 208 9.24 26.77 -3.21
N GLN A 209 9.45 25.84 -2.28
CA GLN A 209 10.24 26.07 -1.05
C GLN A 209 11.76 26.17 -1.30
N GLY A 210 12.18 26.15 -2.57
CA GLY A 210 13.56 26.31 -2.99
C GLY A 210 14.35 25.00 -2.98
N VAL A 211 13.69 23.84 -2.91
CA VAL A 211 14.37 22.55 -3.08
C VAL A 211 14.83 22.42 -4.52
N ARG A 212 16.11 22.07 -4.70
CA ARG A 212 16.76 21.92 -6.02
C ARG A 212 17.50 20.60 -6.19
N THR A 213 17.79 19.90 -5.10
CA THR A 213 18.43 18.58 -5.13
C THR A 213 17.62 17.56 -4.33
N LEU A 214 17.29 16.44 -4.97
CA LEU A 214 16.76 15.23 -4.36
C LEU A 214 17.86 14.17 -4.32
N TYR A 215 18.30 13.83 -3.12
CA TYR A 215 19.30 12.80 -2.89
C TYR A 215 18.63 11.43 -2.69
N LEU A 216 19.09 10.40 -3.39
CA LEU A 216 18.49 9.05 -3.33
C LEU A 216 19.55 8.00 -3.00
N GLU A 217 19.27 7.19 -1.97
CA GLU A 217 20.13 6.07 -1.57
C GLU A 217 20.19 4.96 -2.63
N ARG A 218 19.07 4.64 -3.28
CA ARG A 218 18.97 3.46 -4.18
C ARG A 218 19.68 3.63 -5.55
N LEU A 219 20.45 4.71 -5.70
CA LEU A 219 21.20 5.05 -6.90
C LEU A 219 22.65 5.30 -6.54
N ARG A 220 23.58 4.92 -7.42
CA ARG A 220 25.02 4.97 -7.18
C ARG A 220 25.72 6.07 -7.96
N THR A 221 26.67 6.74 -7.31
CA THR A 221 27.44 7.86 -7.86
C THR A 221 28.37 7.44 -9.00
N ASP A 222 28.88 6.21 -8.92
CA ASP A 222 29.82 5.60 -9.86
C ASP A 222 29.13 4.80 -10.99
N VAL A 223 27.82 4.60 -10.92
CA VAL A 223 27.05 3.84 -11.94
C VAL A 223 25.93 4.69 -12.55
N GLU A 224 24.86 4.97 -11.81
CA GLU A 224 23.64 5.58 -12.36
C GLU A 224 23.75 7.10 -12.54
N GLN A 225 24.60 7.78 -11.78
CA GLN A 225 24.59 9.25 -11.74
C GLN A 225 24.92 9.91 -13.09
N VAL A 226 25.65 9.25 -14.01
CA VAL A 226 25.93 9.82 -15.35
C VAL A 226 24.67 9.84 -16.21
N HIS A 227 23.84 8.81 -16.05
CA HIS A 227 22.56 8.71 -16.72
C HIS A 227 21.54 9.67 -16.11
N LEU A 228 21.56 9.86 -14.78
CA LEU A 228 20.71 10.85 -14.10
C LEU A 228 21.01 12.28 -14.57
N ASP A 229 22.29 12.64 -14.71
CA ASP A 229 22.68 13.96 -15.22
C ASP A 229 22.24 14.16 -16.67
N THR A 230 22.36 13.11 -17.49
CA THR A 230 21.91 13.12 -18.89
C THR A 230 20.39 13.28 -18.95
N PHE A 231 19.65 12.53 -18.14
CA PHE A 231 18.19 12.60 -18.05
C PHE A 231 17.73 13.98 -17.60
N HIS A 232 18.36 14.56 -16.57
CA HIS A 232 18.03 15.90 -16.10
C HIS A 232 18.22 16.97 -17.19
N LYS A 233 19.34 16.90 -17.94
CA LYS A 233 19.66 17.87 -19.01
C LYS A 233 18.79 17.70 -20.27
N SER A 234 18.63 16.46 -20.75
CA SER A 234 18.03 16.17 -22.06
C SER A 234 16.57 15.71 -21.99
N GLY A 235 16.15 15.13 -20.87
CA GLY A 235 14.89 14.39 -20.76
C GLY A 235 14.93 12.98 -21.32
N THR A 236 16.05 12.55 -21.92
CA THR A 236 16.21 11.20 -22.43
C THR A 236 16.62 10.26 -21.31
N LEU A 237 15.77 9.28 -21.01
CA LEU A 237 16.08 8.18 -20.09
C LEU A 237 16.91 7.14 -20.85
N SER A 238 18.11 6.82 -20.36
CA SER A 238 18.94 5.77 -20.98
C SER A 238 18.41 4.37 -20.62
N ASN A 239 18.60 3.39 -21.51
CA ASN A 239 18.23 2.00 -21.24
C ASN A 239 18.84 1.48 -19.93
N ALA A 240 20.12 1.78 -19.67
CA ALA A 240 20.79 1.36 -18.43
C ALA A 240 20.13 1.91 -17.16
N LEU A 241 19.63 3.15 -17.20
CA LEU A 241 18.92 3.73 -16.06
C LEU A 241 17.49 3.19 -15.97
N ASP A 242 16.79 3.02 -17.09
CA ASP A 242 15.46 2.41 -17.12
C ASP A 242 15.48 0.98 -16.56
N ASP A 243 16.42 0.15 -17.00
CA ASP A 243 16.61 -1.23 -16.53
C ASP A 243 16.87 -1.30 -15.01
N HIS A 244 17.69 -0.37 -14.48
CA HIS A 244 17.95 -0.30 -13.04
C HIS A 244 16.70 0.15 -12.26
N LEU A 245 15.97 1.15 -12.76
CA LEU A 245 14.72 1.60 -12.12
C LEU A 245 13.66 0.50 -12.14
N ARG A 246 13.53 -0.25 -13.24
CA ARG A 246 12.68 -1.45 -13.33
C ARG A 246 13.11 -2.52 -12.33
N THR A 247 14.41 -2.66 -12.07
CA THR A 247 14.90 -3.59 -11.03
C THR A 247 14.50 -3.13 -9.63
N LEU A 248 14.52 -1.82 -9.36
CA LEU A 248 14.10 -1.25 -8.07
C LEU A 248 12.59 -1.33 -7.86
N ASP A 249 11.82 -0.97 -8.88
CA ASP A 249 10.36 -0.92 -8.85
C ASP A 249 9.74 -2.33 -8.98
N GLY A 250 10.47 -3.24 -9.62
CA GLY A 250 10.08 -4.60 -9.96
C GLY A 250 9.52 -4.71 -11.37
N ASP A 251 10.07 -5.64 -12.16
CA ASP A 251 9.55 -6.01 -13.48
C ASP A 251 8.81 -7.35 -13.37
N TYR A 252 7.49 -7.27 -13.24
CA TYR A 252 6.62 -8.45 -13.13
C TYR A 252 5.47 -8.37 -14.12
N GLY A 253 5.44 -9.32 -15.06
CA GLY A 253 4.38 -9.42 -16.08
C GLY A 253 4.33 -8.23 -17.04
N ASN A 254 5.45 -7.51 -17.24
CA ASN A 254 5.50 -6.25 -17.99
C ASN A 254 4.55 -5.17 -17.46
N ALA A 255 4.23 -5.20 -16.16
CA ALA A 255 3.40 -4.17 -15.55
C ALA A 255 4.08 -2.79 -15.67
N PRO A 256 3.32 -1.72 -15.98
CA PRO A 256 3.87 -0.37 -15.99
C PRO A 256 4.33 0.04 -14.59
N SER A 257 5.27 0.98 -14.52
CA SER A 257 5.68 1.58 -13.26
C SER A 257 4.49 2.22 -12.56
N GLY A 258 4.27 1.87 -11.29
CA GLY A 258 3.20 2.42 -10.47
C GLY A 258 3.42 3.90 -10.12
N THR A 259 2.41 4.50 -9.50
CA THR A 259 2.46 5.90 -8.99
C THR A 259 3.58 6.08 -7.96
N CYS A 260 3.83 5.07 -7.13
CA CYS A 260 4.79 5.08 -6.03
C CYS A 260 6.13 4.40 -6.41
N SER A 261 6.66 4.72 -7.60
CA SER A 261 7.88 4.10 -8.13
C SER A 261 9.05 5.09 -8.20
N TYR A 262 10.29 4.59 -8.18
CA TYR A 262 11.50 5.38 -8.40
C TYR A 262 11.50 6.00 -9.79
N HIS A 263 11.06 5.27 -10.81
CA HIS A 263 10.89 5.82 -12.16
C HIS A 263 9.98 7.06 -12.17
N ASN A 264 8.81 6.99 -11.52
CA ASN A 264 7.90 8.13 -11.43
C ASN A 264 8.47 9.27 -10.58
N LEU A 265 9.13 8.95 -9.46
CA LEU A 265 9.76 9.93 -8.57
C LEU A 265 10.81 10.79 -9.30
N ILE A 266 11.76 10.15 -10.02
CA ILE A 266 12.81 10.91 -10.72
C ILE A 266 12.26 11.72 -11.90
N SER A 267 11.22 11.20 -12.56
CA SER A 267 10.55 11.87 -13.68
C SER A 267 9.84 13.13 -13.20
N THR A 268 9.12 13.02 -12.07
CA THR A 268 8.44 14.13 -11.41
C THR A 268 9.43 15.17 -10.88
N ALA A 269 10.53 14.73 -10.26
CA ALA A 269 11.60 15.63 -9.81
C ALA A 269 12.16 16.46 -10.97
N ARG A 270 12.48 15.81 -12.10
CA ARG A 270 12.94 16.51 -13.32
C ARG A 270 11.91 17.50 -13.84
N ALA A 271 10.64 17.12 -13.91
CA ALA A 271 9.57 17.99 -14.41
C ALA A 271 9.46 19.31 -13.62
N HIS A 272 9.81 19.28 -12.33
CA HIS A 272 9.84 20.46 -11.45
C HIS A 272 11.25 21.09 -11.28
N GLY A 273 12.21 20.72 -12.13
CA GLY A 273 13.56 21.29 -12.10
C GLY A 273 14.39 20.87 -10.87
N ILE A 274 13.99 19.81 -10.17
CA ILE A 274 14.75 19.23 -9.07
C ILE A 274 15.70 18.17 -9.64
N ARG A 275 16.99 18.34 -9.39
CA ARG A 275 18.03 17.42 -9.83
C ARG A 275 18.12 16.23 -8.88
N VAL A 276 18.24 15.03 -9.44
CA VAL A 276 18.46 13.81 -8.67
C VAL A 276 19.96 13.54 -8.49
N GLN A 277 20.38 13.26 -7.26
CA GLN A 277 21.75 12.93 -6.88
C GLN A 277 21.80 11.62 -6.08
N ALA A 278 22.38 10.59 -6.66
CA ALA A 278 22.79 9.36 -6.02
C ALA A 278 23.62 9.62 -4.76
N LEU A 279 23.33 8.86 -3.70
CA LEU A 279 24.07 8.88 -2.44
C LEU A 279 24.99 7.68 -2.25
N ASP A 280 24.71 6.55 -2.91
CA ASP A 280 25.46 5.30 -2.71
C ASP A 280 26.60 5.16 -3.71
N CYS A 281 27.44 4.14 -3.56
CA CYS A 281 28.43 3.70 -4.52
C CYS A 281 28.48 2.18 -4.55
N ALA A 282 29.00 1.58 -5.63
CA ALA A 282 29.05 0.13 -5.77
C ALA A 282 29.77 -0.57 -4.60
N ALA A 283 30.79 0.08 -4.01
CA ALA A 283 31.49 -0.44 -2.84
C ALA A 283 30.57 -0.58 -1.62
N SER A 284 29.77 0.44 -1.31
CA SER A 284 28.86 0.38 -0.15
C SER A 284 27.63 -0.49 -0.44
N ASP A 285 26.94 -0.30 -1.56
CA ASP A 285 25.78 -1.11 -2.00
C ASP A 285 26.01 -2.62 -1.85
N SER A 286 27.20 -3.06 -2.21
CA SER A 286 27.54 -4.47 -2.23
C SER A 286 27.84 -5.11 -0.84
N LEU A 287 27.81 -4.32 0.25
CA LEU A 287 27.75 -4.83 1.62
C LEU A 287 26.32 -5.23 2.06
N ARG A 288 25.28 -4.92 1.27
CA ARG A 288 23.86 -5.23 1.58
C ARG A 288 23.59 -6.74 1.70
N VAL A 289 24.38 -7.59 1.04
CA VAL A 289 24.10 -9.03 0.90
C VAL A 289 24.66 -9.88 2.05
N LEU A 290 25.47 -9.30 2.94
CA LEU A 290 26.28 -10.04 3.92
C LEU A 290 25.91 -9.66 5.36
N GLU A 291 24.89 -10.29 5.96
CA GLU A 291 24.73 -10.23 7.42
C GLU A 291 25.76 -11.17 8.09
N PRO A 292 26.55 -10.75 9.11
CA PRO A 292 26.26 -9.74 10.15
C PRO A 292 26.76 -8.28 9.91
N GLU A 293 26.94 -7.82 8.67
CA GLU A 293 27.61 -6.54 8.36
C GLU A 293 26.69 -5.30 8.25
N MET A 294 25.44 -5.33 8.74
CA MET A 294 24.54 -4.15 8.65
C MET A 294 25.14 -2.87 9.24
N LEU A 295 25.87 -2.99 10.35
CA LEU A 295 26.61 -1.86 10.92
C LEU A 295 27.70 -1.34 9.95
N ASN A 296 28.42 -2.23 9.26
CA ASN A 296 29.43 -1.84 8.28
C ASN A 296 28.79 -1.14 7.09
N ARG A 297 27.66 -1.66 6.58
CA ARG A 297 26.92 -1.03 5.48
C ARG A 297 26.46 0.38 5.84
N ALA A 298 25.85 0.54 7.01
CA ALA A 298 25.42 1.85 7.49
C ALA A 298 26.58 2.83 7.70
N THR A 299 27.70 2.33 8.23
CA THR A 299 28.94 3.09 8.42
C THR A 299 29.51 3.56 7.08
N ALA A 300 29.63 2.66 6.11
CA ALA A 300 30.13 2.97 4.78
C ALA A 300 29.24 3.99 4.05
N LEU A 301 27.93 3.77 4.01
CA LEU A 301 27.01 4.65 3.31
C LEU A 301 26.90 6.02 3.98
N ASN A 302 26.68 6.10 5.29
CA ASN A 302 26.47 7.41 5.92
C ASN A 302 27.71 8.30 5.78
N TYR A 303 28.91 7.71 5.82
CA TYR A 303 30.14 8.45 5.52
C TYR A 303 30.18 8.87 4.04
N HIS A 304 29.96 7.96 3.10
CA HIS A 304 29.97 8.26 1.67
C HIS A 304 28.93 9.35 1.31
N ALA A 305 27.68 9.18 1.74
CA ALA A 305 26.58 10.13 1.56
C ALA A 305 26.92 11.50 2.16
N CYS A 306 27.56 11.56 3.34
CA CYS A 306 28.02 12.81 3.92
C CYS A 306 29.05 13.53 3.02
N GLN A 307 30.02 12.78 2.47
CA GLN A 307 30.99 13.34 1.52
C GLN A 307 30.31 13.80 0.21
N VAL A 308 29.34 13.05 -0.29
CA VAL A 308 28.56 13.41 -1.50
C VAL A 308 27.80 14.71 -1.27
N ILE A 309 27.03 14.84 -0.18
CA ILE A 309 26.26 16.05 0.13
C ILE A 309 27.19 17.24 0.32
N GLN A 310 28.29 17.06 1.06
CA GLN A 310 29.27 18.13 1.27
C GLN A 310 29.91 18.58 -0.05
N ALA A 311 30.31 17.63 -0.90
CA ALA A 311 30.91 17.91 -2.20
C ALA A 311 29.93 18.67 -3.12
N ASP A 312 28.67 18.24 -3.15
CA ASP A 312 27.59 18.83 -3.95
C ASP A 312 27.28 20.26 -3.51
N ARG A 313 27.12 20.47 -2.19
CA ARG A 313 26.79 21.77 -1.60
C ARG A 313 27.89 22.80 -1.81
N VAL A 314 29.15 22.40 -1.66
CA VAL A 314 30.30 23.28 -1.84
C VAL A 314 30.52 23.58 -3.33
N GLY A 315 30.15 22.67 -4.24
CA GLY A 315 30.30 22.81 -5.69
C GLY A 315 29.46 23.89 -6.38
N GLY A 316 28.79 24.78 -5.64
CA GLY A 316 27.98 25.88 -6.19
C GLY A 316 26.58 25.47 -6.65
N ARG A 317 26.09 24.29 -6.22
CA ARG A 317 24.72 23.83 -6.53
C ARG A 317 23.76 24.43 -5.50
N GLN A 318 23.09 25.51 -5.92
CA GLN A 318 22.24 26.34 -5.06
C GLN A 318 20.88 25.69 -4.77
N GLY A 319 20.34 25.97 -3.58
CA GLY A 319 19.01 25.59 -3.17
C GLY A 319 18.98 24.64 -1.97
N LYS A 320 17.79 24.49 -1.40
CA LYS A 320 17.51 23.52 -0.35
C LYS A 320 17.53 22.11 -0.94
N TRP A 321 17.62 21.10 -0.08
CA TRP A 321 17.71 19.72 -0.50
C TRP A 321 16.81 18.80 0.31
N LEU A 322 16.55 17.63 -0.25
CA LEU A 322 15.86 16.52 0.42
C LEU A 322 16.65 15.25 0.16
N ALA A 323 16.80 14.38 1.16
CA ALA A 323 17.34 13.03 0.98
C ALA A 323 16.28 11.99 1.35
N LEU A 324 16.10 10.99 0.49
CA LEU A 324 15.30 9.79 0.76
C LEU A 324 16.26 8.61 0.93
N VAL A 325 16.27 8.05 2.13
CA VAL A 325 17.18 6.98 2.55
C VAL A 325 16.43 5.93 3.37
N ASP A 326 17.00 4.73 3.48
CA ASP A 326 16.48 3.71 4.37
C ASP A 326 16.45 4.21 5.83
N ILE A 327 15.44 3.80 6.58
CA ILE A 327 15.19 4.23 7.96
C ILE A 327 16.39 4.02 8.87
N HIS A 328 17.17 2.96 8.65
CA HIS A 328 18.37 2.67 9.42
C HIS A 328 19.52 3.64 9.09
N HIS A 329 19.60 4.14 7.86
CA HIS A 329 20.58 5.17 7.47
C HIS A 329 20.14 6.57 7.89
N ALA A 330 18.83 6.86 7.87
CA ALA A 330 18.28 8.13 8.37
C ALA A 330 18.53 8.32 9.87
N LYS A 331 18.26 7.28 10.67
CA LYS A 331 18.36 7.31 12.13
C LYS A 331 19.75 6.94 12.64
N GLY A 332 20.44 6.00 12.01
CA GLY A 332 21.72 5.46 12.48
C GLY A 332 21.55 4.26 13.42
N TYR A 333 22.66 3.79 13.97
CA TYR A 333 22.72 2.62 14.86
C TYR A 333 23.21 3.03 16.26
N SER A 334 22.64 2.48 17.33
CA SER A 334 22.97 2.80 18.74
C SER A 334 23.35 1.50 19.48
N PRO A 335 24.17 1.53 20.57
CA PRO A 335 24.76 2.69 21.26
C PRO A 335 26.20 3.04 20.87
N GLN A 336 26.88 2.21 20.07
CA GLN A 336 28.22 2.49 19.51
C GLN A 336 28.21 2.63 17.98
N GLY A 337 27.03 2.67 17.36
CA GLY A 337 26.85 2.64 15.92
C GLY A 337 26.81 4.02 15.29
N THR A 338 27.07 4.05 14.00
CA THR A 338 27.17 5.26 13.18
C THR A 338 25.94 6.19 13.32
N PRO A 339 26.12 7.51 13.56
CA PRO A 339 25.03 8.46 13.56
C PRO A 339 24.27 8.47 12.24
N GLY A 340 22.95 8.69 12.29
CA GLY A 340 22.11 8.81 11.10
C GLY A 340 22.50 10.00 10.22
N LEU A 341 22.18 9.92 8.93
CA LEU A 341 22.52 10.96 7.96
C LEU A 341 21.97 12.34 8.34
N ALA A 342 20.74 12.40 8.84
CA ALA A 342 20.12 13.65 9.30
C ALA A 342 20.94 14.31 10.42
N ARG A 343 21.47 13.48 11.31
CA ARG A 343 22.26 13.89 12.47
C ARG A 343 23.65 14.36 12.06
N LEU A 344 24.26 13.73 11.05
CA LEU A 344 25.54 14.16 10.46
C LEU A 344 25.44 15.50 9.72
N GLN A 345 24.31 15.75 9.06
CA GLN A 345 24.07 16.99 8.32
C GLN A 345 23.51 18.12 9.20
N GLY A 346 23.10 17.84 10.43
CA GLY A 346 22.47 18.83 11.31
C GLY A 346 21.12 19.32 10.77
N VAL A 347 20.30 18.41 10.23
CA VAL A 347 19.01 18.73 9.61
C VAL A 347 17.86 17.94 10.24
N THR A 348 16.63 18.29 9.86
CA THR A 348 15.41 17.61 10.33
C THR A 348 15.31 16.19 9.79
N ALA A 349 15.12 15.23 10.69
CA ALA A 349 14.86 13.82 10.38
C ALA A 349 13.35 13.53 10.41
N VAL A 350 12.78 13.06 9.32
CA VAL A 350 11.38 12.61 9.25
C VAL A 350 11.35 11.12 8.96
N GLU A 351 10.68 10.35 9.82
CA GLU A 351 10.38 8.94 9.56
C GLU A 351 9.02 8.85 8.89
N VAL A 352 8.94 8.23 7.70
CA VAL A 352 7.69 8.06 6.97
C VAL A 352 7.18 6.63 7.21
N ASN A 353 5.89 6.51 7.51
CA ASN A 353 5.19 5.23 7.66
C ASN A 353 3.89 5.22 6.85
N ASP A 354 3.56 4.07 6.29
CA ASP A 354 2.31 3.88 5.57
C ASP A 354 1.13 3.68 6.54
N THR A 355 -0.03 4.23 6.20
CA THR A 355 -1.30 3.95 6.91
C THR A 355 -2.45 3.73 5.91
N VAL A 356 -3.45 2.95 6.31
CA VAL A 356 -4.71 2.76 5.54
C VAL A 356 -5.84 3.64 6.08
N LYS A 357 -5.65 4.24 7.26
CA LYS A 357 -6.67 4.98 8.00
C LYS A 357 -6.20 6.37 8.40
N GLY A 358 -7.15 7.20 8.80
CA GLY A 358 -6.89 8.57 9.24
C GLY A 358 -6.87 9.58 8.10
N PRO A 359 -6.31 10.79 8.35
CA PRO A 359 -6.17 11.82 7.32
C PRO A 359 -5.16 11.39 6.24
N ALA A 360 -5.13 12.11 5.12
CA ALA A 360 -4.17 11.85 4.04
C ALA A 360 -2.72 11.88 4.53
N ILE A 361 -2.42 12.81 5.44
CA ILE A 361 -1.13 12.95 6.11
C ILE A 361 -1.35 13.29 7.58
N GLU A 362 -0.60 12.64 8.46
CA GLU A 362 -0.51 12.97 9.88
C GLU A 362 0.96 13.13 10.27
N ALA A 363 1.32 14.25 10.90
CA ALA A 363 2.69 14.54 11.31
C ALA A 363 2.77 14.70 12.82
N VAL A 364 3.48 13.78 13.48
CA VAL A 364 3.58 13.74 14.94
C VAL A 364 5.03 14.00 15.37
N PRO A 365 5.30 15.02 16.20
CA PRO A 365 6.60 15.24 16.79
C PRO A 365 7.02 14.11 17.70
N VAL A 366 8.28 13.70 17.60
CA VAL A 366 8.85 12.68 18.47
C VAL A 366 9.43 13.35 19.73
N PRO A 367 9.03 12.93 20.95
CA PRO A 367 9.59 13.47 22.18
C PRO A 367 11.11 13.34 22.23
N ARG A 368 11.80 14.43 22.55
CA ARG A 368 13.26 14.43 22.67
C ARG A 368 13.69 13.66 23.91
N LEU A 369 14.57 12.68 23.73
CA LEU A 369 15.26 12.00 24.82
C LEU A 369 16.28 12.94 25.48
N LYS A 370 16.65 12.62 26.74
CA LYS A 370 17.64 13.39 27.50
C LYS A 370 19.00 13.40 26.77
N ALA A 371 19.83 14.40 27.07
CA ALA A 371 21.06 14.62 26.33
C ALA A 371 22.09 13.48 26.46
N ASP A 372 22.04 12.76 27.57
CA ASP A 372 22.87 11.61 27.95
C ASP A 372 22.31 10.26 27.46
N ASP A 373 21.10 10.22 26.88
CA ASP A 373 20.51 8.99 26.38
C ASP A 373 21.17 8.55 25.05
N PRO A 374 21.80 7.37 24.98
CA PRO A 374 22.44 6.90 23.75
C PRO A 374 21.45 6.73 22.59
N MET A 375 20.16 6.49 22.88
CA MET A 375 19.10 6.39 21.86
C MET A 375 18.77 7.74 21.22
N ARG A 376 19.17 8.87 21.81
CA ARG A 376 18.99 10.21 21.21
C ARG A 376 19.60 10.31 19.81
N LEU A 377 20.65 9.55 19.53
CA LEU A 377 21.32 9.54 18.22
C LEU A 377 20.50 8.89 17.11
N VAL A 378 19.53 8.02 17.46
CA VAL A 378 18.77 7.18 16.52
C VAL A 378 17.27 7.44 16.49
N MET A 379 16.83 8.57 17.04
CA MET A 379 15.43 8.99 16.98
C MET A 379 15.22 10.04 15.88
N PRO A 380 14.17 9.92 15.06
CA PRO A 380 13.78 10.98 14.14
C PRO A 380 13.19 12.16 14.92
N ASP A 381 12.98 13.27 14.24
CA ASP A 381 12.39 14.49 14.79
C ASP A 381 10.86 14.47 14.65
N LEU A 382 10.37 13.96 13.52
CA LEU A 382 8.95 13.82 13.21
C LEU A 382 8.66 12.41 12.68
N ARG A 383 7.46 11.91 12.97
CA ARG A 383 6.86 10.77 12.28
C ARG A 383 5.76 11.27 11.36
N LEU A 384 5.85 10.90 10.09
CA LEU A 384 4.90 11.23 9.05
C LEU A 384 4.15 9.97 8.64
N SER A 385 2.87 9.88 8.99
CA SER A 385 2.00 8.83 8.50
C SER A 385 1.36 9.30 7.19
N VAL A 386 1.54 8.54 6.12
CA VAL A 386 0.97 8.82 4.79
C VAL A 386 -0.10 7.79 4.49
N LYS A 387 -1.33 8.26 4.24
CA LYS A 387 -2.42 7.38 3.87
C LYS A 387 -2.24 6.93 2.43
N LEU A 388 -2.17 5.63 2.24
CA LEU A 388 -2.07 5.01 0.93
C LEU A 388 -3.44 4.71 0.32
N PRO A 389 -3.56 4.74 -1.01
CA PRO A 389 -4.65 4.07 -1.68
C PRO A 389 -4.58 2.56 -1.40
N TRP A 390 -5.73 1.89 -1.47
CA TRP A 390 -5.87 0.54 -0.92
C TRP A 390 -5.00 -0.50 -1.67
N ARG A 391 -4.77 -0.32 -2.98
CA ARG A 391 -3.90 -1.23 -3.77
C ARG A 391 -2.47 -1.15 -3.28
N GLU A 392 -1.91 0.06 -3.17
CA GLU A 392 -0.57 0.32 -2.68
C GLU A 392 -0.38 -0.13 -1.23
N ALA A 393 -1.45 -0.18 -0.44
CA ALA A 393 -1.40 -0.60 0.96
C ALA A 393 -1.53 -2.11 1.17
N LEU A 394 -2.20 -2.84 0.26
CA LEU A 394 -2.64 -4.21 0.48
C LEU A 394 -2.08 -5.23 -0.54
N GLU A 395 -1.76 -4.81 -1.76
CA GLU A 395 -1.13 -5.67 -2.77
C GLU A 395 0.38 -5.82 -2.52
N ILE A 396 0.97 -6.94 -2.94
CA ILE A 396 2.42 -7.12 -2.86
C ILE A 396 3.13 -6.25 -3.90
N PRO A 397 4.21 -5.52 -3.54
CA PRO A 397 5.00 -4.75 -4.48
C PRO A 397 5.57 -5.60 -5.62
N PRO A 398 5.63 -5.11 -6.87
CA PRO A 398 6.10 -5.89 -8.03
C PRO A 398 7.45 -6.58 -7.82
N ALA A 399 8.39 -5.90 -7.14
CA ALA A 399 9.72 -6.41 -6.83
C ALA A 399 9.71 -7.76 -6.08
N TYR A 400 8.67 -8.04 -5.29
CA TYR A 400 8.58 -9.27 -4.47
C TYR A 400 7.64 -10.33 -5.05
N ARG A 401 6.83 -10.00 -6.07
CA ARG A 401 5.82 -10.91 -6.64
C ARG A 401 6.43 -12.21 -7.15
N LYS A 402 7.50 -12.14 -7.95
CA LYS A 402 8.20 -13.32 -8.47
C LYS A 402 8.75 -14.22 -7.36
N ALA A 403 9.33 -13.62 -6.33
CA ALA A 403 9.94 -14.31 -5.20
C ALA A 403 8.91 -15.01 -4.29
N LEU A 404 7.73 -14.40 -4.12
CA LEU A 404 6.71 -14.88 -3.20
C LEU A 404 5.64 -15.74 -3.87
N ARG A 405 5.51 -15.73 -5.20
CA ARG A 405 4.42 -16.39 -5.95
C ARG A 405 4.15 -17.82 -5.51
N GLU A 406 5.17 -18.68 -5.56
CA GLU A 406 5.01 -20.10 -5.21
C GLU A 406 4.64 -20.29 -3.73
N ARG A 407 5.20 -19.44 -2.85
CA ARG A 407 4.96 -19.49 -1.41
C ARG A 407 3.54 -19.07 -1.07
N ILE A 408 3.00 -18.05 -1.73
CA ILE A 408 1.61 -17.58 -1.57
C ILE A 408 0.62 -18.67 -2.00
N ARG A 409 0.93 -19.39 -3.08
CA ARG A 409 0.13 -20.51 -3.59
C ARG A 409 0.23 -21.78 -2.76
N ASN A 410 1.14 -21.84 -1.79
CA ASN A 410 1.31 -22.94 -0.84
C ASN A 410 1.51 -22.43 0.60
N PRO A 411 0.43 -22.01 1.30
CA PRO A 411 0.53 -21.35 2.61
C PRO A 411 1.24 -22.14 3.70
N GLU A 412 1.29 -23.47 3.59
CA GLU A 412 2.09 -24.31 4.50
C GLU A 412 3.57 -23.92 4.48
N GLU A 413 4.10 -23.42 3.37
CA GLU A 413 5.49 -22.93 3.27
C GLU A 413 5.68 -21.53 3.87
N ILE A 414 4.63 -20.69 3.88
CA ILE A 414 4.68 -19.39 4.57
C ILE A 414 4.67 -19.61 6.08
N VAL A 415 3.76 -20.45 6.60
CA VAL A 415 3.59 -20.69 8.04
C VAL A 415 4.68 -21.58 8.64
N ARG A 416 5.16 -22.63 7.93
CA ARG A 416 6.23 -23.51 8.46
C ARG A 416 7.61 -22.85 8.55
N ARG A 417 7.81 -21.68 7.94
CA ARG A 417 9.11 -20.95 7.92
C ARG A 417 9.06 -19.53 8.48
N THR A 418 7.96 -19.09 9.09
CA THR A 418 7.99 -17.94 10.02
C THR A 418 8.75 -18.25 11.32
N HIS A 419 9.02 -19.52 11.59
CA HIS A 419 10.02 -19.97 12.58
C HIS A 419 11.28 -20.44 11.86
N VAL A 420 12.16 -19.50 11.50
CA VAL A 420 13.48 -19.80 10.93
C VAL A 420 14.29 -20.58 11.98
N ARG A 421 14.79 -21.77 11.64
CA ARG A 421 15.86 -22.43 12.42
C ARG A 421 17.08 -21.51 12.37
N ILE A 422 17.72 -21.29 13.52
CA ILE A 422 18.97 -20.53 13.64
C ILE A 422 19.97 -21.09 12.60
N GLY A 423 20.22 -20.35 11.51
CA GLY A 423 21.19 -20.69 10.47
C GLY A 423 20.70 -20.83 9.02
N GLU A 424 19.40 -20.94 8.74
CA GLU A 424 18.87 -20.96 7.35
C GLU A 424 18.23 -19.60 6.99
N ARG A 425 18.93 -18.75 6.22
CA ARG A 425 18.31 -17.54 5.64
C ARG A 425 17.44 -17.92 4.46
N ALA A 426 16.18 -17.52 4.48
CA ALA A 426 15.36 -17.51 3.27
C ALA A 426 15.76 -16.31 2.42
N GLY A 427 15.98 -16.48 1.12
CA GLY A 427 15.94 -15.33 0.22
C GLY A 427 14.60 -14.59 0.41
N ASN A 428 14.65 -13.26 0.47
CA ASN A 428 13.49 -12.36 0.50
C ASN A 428 12.80 -12.15 1.87
N GLU A 429 13.54 -12.15 2.99
CA GLU A 429 13.00 -11.81 4.33
C GLU A 429 12.24 -10.47 4.38
N GLU A 430 12.77 -9.42 3.74
CA GLU A 430 12.10 -8.11 3.61
C GLU A 430 10.69 -8.25 3.00
N GLY A 431 10.58 -9.00 1.89
CA GLY A 431 9.30 -9.23 1.21
C GLY A 431 8.31 -10.05 2.03
N ILE A 432 8.79 -10.99 2.86
CA ILE A 432 7.91 -11.75 3.79
C ILE A 432 7.39 -10.82 4.89
N SER A 433 8.26 -10.01 5.49
CA SER A 433 7.89 -9.08 6.55
C SER A 433 6.87 -8.05 6.04
N ASP A 434 7.09 -7.53 4.84
CA ASP A 434 6.15 -6.65 4.15
C ASP A 434 4.80 -7.33 3.89
N PHE A 435 4.80 -8.56 3.34
CA PHE A 435 3.58 -9.35 3.14
C PHE A 435 2.78 -9.52 4.43
N LEU A 436 3.43 -9.88 5.54
CA LEU A 436 2.76 -10.07 6.84
C LEU A 436 2.15 -8.77 7.36
N ARG A 437 2.86 -7.64 7.19
CA ARG A 437 2.36 -6.31 7.57
C ARG A 437 1.12 -5.92 6.77
N ARG A 438 1.13 -6.15 5.45
CA ARG A 438 -0.02 -5.89 4.56
C ARG A 438 -1.21 -6.79 4.89
N ALA A 439 -0.96 -8.06 5.22
CA ALA A 439 -2.00 -8.96 5.69
C ALA A 439 -2.66 -8.47 6.99
N GLN A 440 -1.87 -7.92 7.93
CA GLN A 440 -2.41 -7.27 9.13
C GLN A 440 -3.22 -6.01 8.79
N HIS A 441 -2.74 -5.15 7.88
CA HIS A 441 -3.49 -3.99 7.42
C HIS A 441 -4.84 -4.37 6.80
N LEU A 442 -4.90 -5.48 6.05
CA LEU A 442 -6.15 -6.00 5.49
C LEU A 442 -7.12 -6.45 6.59
N GLU A 443 -6.62 -7.16 7.60
CA GLU A 443 -7.44 -7.61 8.74
C GLU A 443 -8.03 -6.40 9.49
N GLU A 444 -7.20 -5.40 9.80
CA GLU A 444 -7.65 -4.16 10.46
C GLU A 444 -8.65 -3.38 9.60
N ALA A 445 -8.34 -3.16 8.32
CA ALA A 445 -9.18 -2.37 7.41
C ALA A 445 -10.54 -3.04 7.16
N SER A 446 -10.55 -4.37 7.00
CA SER A 446 -11.79 -5.12 6.82
C SER A 446 -12.63 -5.15 8.10
N ALA A 447 -12.02 -5.36 9.27
CA ALA A 447 -12.71 -5.31 10.55
C ALA A 447 -13.37 -3.94 10.79
N ASP A 448 -12.63 -2.85 10.56
CA ASP A 448 -13.15 -1.49 10.65
C ASP A 448 -14.29 -1.27 9.63
N PHE A 449 -14.11 -1.67 8.37
CA PHE A 449 -15.14 -1.53 7.34
C PHE A 449 -16.46 -2.19 7.74
N PHE A 450 -16.42 -3.45 8.19
CA PHE A 450 -17.63 -4.18 8.57
C PHE A 450 -18.19 -3.78 9.94
N GLN A 451 -17.37 -3.25 10.84
CA GLN A 451 -17.85 -2.68 12.11
C GLN A 451 -18.82 -1.51 11.87
N TRP A 452 -18.57 -0.70 10.85
CA TRP A 452 -19.36 0.48 10.51
C TRP A 452 -20.25 0.30 9.28
N TYR A 453 -20.32 -0.90 8.72
CA TYR A 453 -21.16 -1.18 7.56
C TYR A 453 -22.65 -1.19 7.96
N SER A 454 -23.33 -0.08 7.67
CA SER A 454 -24.78 -0.01 7.60
C SER A 454 -25.18 -0.28 6.15
N GLY A 455 -25.83 -1.41 5.85
CA GLY A 455 -26.11 -1.91 4.49
C GLY A 455 -27.01 -1.07 3.56
N ASN A 456 -26.87 0.26 3.58
CA ASN A 456 -27.63 1.26 2.85
C ASN A 456 -26.80 2.00 1.78
N ARG A 457 -25.60 1.52 1.40
CA ARG A 457 -24.82 2.17 0.34
C ARG A 457 -25.35 1.89 -1.07
N HIS A 458 -25.92 0.70 -1.28
CA HIS A 458 -26.50 0.30 -2.56
C HIS A 458 -27.98 -0.02 -2.38
N GLY A 459 -28.80 0.37 -3.36
CA GLY A 459 -30.20 -0.04 -3.43
C GLY A 459 -30.31 -1.56 -3.43
N ARG A 460 -31.41 -2.09 -2.89
CA ARG A 460 -31.66 -3.53 -2.96
C ARG A 460 -31.77 -3.95 -4.43
N PRO A 461 -31.13 -5.05 -4.87
CA PRO A 461 -31.27 -5.51 -6.25
C PRO A 461 -32.72 -5.78 -6.59
N GLU A 462 -33.12 -5.46 -7.82
CA GLU A 462 -34.44 -5.78 -8.32
C GLU A 462 -34.45 -7.24 -8.78
N ILE A 463 -35.18 -8.09 -8.05
CA ILE A 463 -35.35 -9.50 -8.40
C ILE A 463 -36.62 -9.67 -9.23
N PRO A 464 -36.51 -9.97 -10.54
CA PRO A 464 -37.66 -10.16 -11.40
C PRO A 464 -38.41 -11.45 -11.05
N GLN A 465 -39.69 -11.53 -11.43
CA GLN A 465 -40.42 -12.80 -11.39
C GLN A 465 -39.88 -13.74 -12.49
N LEU A 466 -39.46 -14.93 -12.07
CA LEU A 466 -38.91 -15.96 -12.93
C LEU A 466 -39.72 -17.25 -12.79
N PRO A 467 -40.37 -17.74 -13.87
CA PRO A 467 -40.92 -19.09 -13.90
C PRO A 467 -39.87 -20.14 -13.56
N ALA A 468 -40.24 -21.18 -12.82
CA ALA A 468 -39.29 -22.17 -12.32
C ALA A 468 -38.55 -22.90 -13.45
N ASP A 469 -39.21 -23.11 -14.59
CA ASP A 469 -38.72 -23.76 -15.81
C ASP A 469 -38.05 -22.80 -16.80
N SER A 470 -37.73 -21.57 -16.38
CA SER A 470 -37.05 -20.59 -17.24
C SER A 470 -35.70 -21.11 -17.73
N PRO A 471 -35.40 -21.01 -19.04
CA PRO A 471 -34.08 -21.37 -19.54
C PRO A 471 -33.01 -20.39 -19.03
N SER A 472 -31.76 -20.87 -18.91
CA SER A 472 -30.61 -20.10 -18.41
C SER A 472 -30.44 -18.72 -19.07
N SER A 473 -30.60 -18.64 -20.39
CA SER A 473 -30.51 -17.38 -21.13
C SER A 473 -31.59 -16.37 -20.69
N ARG A 474 -32.83 -16.83 -20.51
CA ARG A 474 -33.94 -15.98 -20.08
C ARG A 474 -33.76 -15.50 -18.64
N ILE A 475 -33.20 -16.33 -17.77
CA ILE A 475 -32.85 -15.93 -16.40
C ILE A 475 -31.85 -14.77 -16.45
N LEU A 476 -30.78 -14.89 -17.24
CA LEU A 476 -29.78 -13.84 -17.39
C LEU A 476 -30.38 -12.56 -17.98
N GLU A 477 -31.14 -12.65 -19.07
CA GLU A 477 -31.83 -11.50 -19.68
C GLU A 477 -32.64 -10.72 -18.65
N ARG A 478 -33.50 -11.42 -17.89
CA ARG A 478 -34.35 -10.80 -16.87
C ARG A 478 -33.57 -10.16 -15.74
N LEU A 479 -32.48 -10.80 -15.29
CA LEU A 479 -31.64 -10.24 -14.22
C LEU A 479 -30.94 -8.95 -14.68
N TYR A 480 -30.47 -8.89 -15.93
CA TYR A 480 -29.80 -7.71 -16.48
C TYR A 480 -30.74 -6.65 -17.07
N GLU A 481 -32.07 -6.82 -17.00
CA GLU A 481 -33.04 -5.77 -17.35
C GLU A 481 -32.88 -4.55 -16.44
N ASN A 482 -32.73 -4.77 -15.13
CA ASN A 482 -32.71 -3.71 -14.11
C ASN A 482 -31.46 -3.73 -13.21
N ASN A 483 -30.48 -4.59 -13.50
CA ASN A 483 -29.24 -4.70 -12.71
C ASN A 483 -28.02 -4.64 -13.64
N THR A 484 -26.93 -4.03 -13.14
CA THR A 484 -25.64 -3.96 -13.84
C THR A 484 -24.68 -5.08 -13.42
N GLY A 485 -24.82 -5.60 -12.20
CA GLY A 485 -24.02 -6.69 -11.68
C GLY A 485 -24.80 -7.99 -11.47
N LEU A 486 -24.11 -9.13 -11.46
CA LEU A 486 -24.63 -10.42 -11.00
C LEU A 486 -23.55 -11.17 -10.20
N VAL A 487 -23.88 -11.63 -9.00
CA VAL A 487 -22.96 -12.44 -8.19
C VAL A 487 -23.38 -13.90 -8.21
N LEU A 488 -22.58 -14.73 -8.87
CA LEU A 488 -22.75 -16.17 -8.99
C LEU A 488 -21.99 -16.88 -7.86
N GLY A 489 -22.74 -17.44 -6.92
CA GLY A 489 -22.21 -18.30 -5.85
C GLY A 489 -22.12 -19.75 -6.31
N ALA A 490 -20.98 -20.41 -6.11
CA ALA A 490 -20.83 -21.84 -6.34
C ALA A 490 -19.98 -22.54 -5.27
N GLU A 491 -20.00 -23.87 -5.24
CA GLU A 491 -19.04 -24.64 -4.45
C GLU A 491 -17.64 -24.61 -5.09
N ARG A 492 -16.60 -24.88 -4.29
CA ARG A 492 -15.22 -24.87 -4.77
C ARG A 492 -15.04 -25.96 -5.84
N GLY A 493 -14.56 -25.56 -7.01
CA GLY A 493 -14.34 -26.48 -8.13
C GLY A 493 -15.62 -26.96 -8.81
N ALA A 494 -16.78 -26.33 -8.55
CA ALA A 494 -18.06 -26.71 -9.14
C ALA A 494 -18.04 -26.58 -10.68
N THR A 495 -17.93 -27.72 -11.37
CA THR A 495 -17.97 -27.81 -12.83
C THR A 495 -19.30 -27.31 -13.39
N THR A 496 -20.41 -27.50 -12.67
CA THR A 496 -21.76 -27.05 -13.08
C THR A 496 -21.85 -25.54 -13.23
N ALA A 497 -21.23 -24.75 -12.34
CA ALA A 497 -21.24 -23.29 -12.44
C ALA A 497 -20.37 -22.79 -13.61
N ARG A 498 -19.21 -23.43 -13.82
CA ARG A 498 -18.33 -23.12 -14.96
C ARG A 498 -19.00 -23.48 -16.29
N LYS A 499 -19.69 -24.63 -16.34
CA LYS A 499 -20.52 -25.04 -17.48
C LYS A 499 -21.60 -24.01 -17.78
N PHE A 500 -22.36 -23.60 -16.76
CA PHE A 500 -23.39 -22.57 -16.91
C PHE A 500 -22.84 -21.29 -17.56
N LEU A 501 -21.68 -20.81 -17.10
CA LEU A 501 -21.04 -19.63 -17.68
C LEU A 501 -20.55 -19.85 -19.11
N ILE A 502 -19.87 -20.97 -19.39
CA ILE A 502 -19.36 -21.30 -20.72
C ILE A 502 -20.50 -21.44 -21.74
N ASP A 503 -21.57 -22.16 -21.37
CA ASP A 503 -22.73 -22.39 -22.24
C ASP A 503 -23.53 -21.11 -22.53
N ASN A 504 -23.42 -20.09 -21.67
CA ASN A 504 -24.14 -18.82 -21.80
C ASN A 504 -23.22 -17.62 -22.11
N MET A 505 -21.96 -17.84 -22.48
CA MET A 505 -21.00 -16.76 -22.72
C MET A 505 -21.44 -15.82 -23.84
N GLN A 506 -22.00 -16.39 -24.92
CA GLN A 506 -22.58 -15.61 -26.02
C GLN A 506 -23.76 -14.73 -25.57
N THR A 507 -24.60 -15.24 -24.66
CA THR A 507 -25.72 -14.48 -24.08
C THR A 507 -25.21 -13.33 -23.23
N LEU A 508 -24.20 -13.58 -22.37
CA LEU A 508 -23.58 -12.54 -21.56
C LEU A 508 -22.98 -11.42 -22.42
N ALA A 509 -22.28 -11.77 -23.51
CA ALA A 509 -21.76 -10.81 -24.47
C ALA A 509 -22.88 -10.02 -25.18
N ALA A 510 -23.97 -10.68 -25.58
CA ALA A 510 -25.13 -10.02 -26.18
C ALA A 510 -25.83 -9.05 -25.19
N LEU A 511 -25.79 -9.36 -23.90
CA LEU A 511 -26.28 -8.50 -22.82
C LEU A 511 -25.32 -7.35 -22.47
N GLN A 512 -24.17 -7.27 -23.16
CA GLN A 512 -23.10 -6.29 -22.95
C GLN A 512 -22.41 -6.42 -21.58
N VAL A 513 -22.27 -7.65 -21.08
CA VAL A 513 -21.42 -7.91 -19.91
C VAL A 513 -19.97 -7.78 -20.33
N GLU A 514 -19.26 -6.79 -19.77
CA GLU A 514 -17.89 -6.45 -20.14
C GLU A 514 -16.84 -7.13 -19.25
N LYS A 515 -17.20 -7.40 -17.98
CA LYS A 515 -16.28 -7.96 -16.98
C LYS A 515 -16.81 -9.25 -16.35
N LEU A 516 -15.91 -10.24 -16.27
CA LEU A 516 -16.06 -11.45 -15.49
C LEU A 516 -15.04 -11.44 -14.34
N TYR A 517 -15.51 -11.16 -13.13
CA TYR A 517 -14.72 -11.21 -11.91
C TYR A 517 -14.62 -12.64 -11.38
N VAL A 518 -13.42 -13.10 -11.03
CA VAL A 518 -13.15 -14.50 -10.70
C VAL A 518 -12.35 -14.60 -9.42
N GLN A 519 -12.91 -15.29 -8.42
CA GLN A 519 -12.17 -15.70 -7.21
C GLN A 519 -11.03 -16.67 -7.55
N SER A 520 -10.04 -16.78 -6.66
CA SER A 520 -8.88 -17.67 -6.69
C SER A 520 -7.77 -17.21 -7.63
N LEU A 521 -8.09 -16.29 -8.55
CA LEU A 521 -7.10 -15.53 -9.30
C LEU A 521 -6.72 -14.28 -8.51
N LEU A 522 -5.43 -13.96 -8.48
CA LEU A 522 -4.83 -12.93 -7.66
C LEU A 522 -4.52 -11.70 -8.50
N THR A 523 -5.02 -10.55 -8.08
CA THR A 523 -4.86 -9.27 -8.78
C THR A 523 -3.40 -8.86 -8.88
N ASP A 524 -2.65 -9.07 -7.80
CA ASP A 524 -1.22 -8.77 -7.77
C ASP A 524 -0.39 -9.79 -8.56
N LEU A 525 -0.74 -11.08 -8.58
CA LEU A 525 0.11 -12.10 -9.21
C LEU A 525 -0.30 -12.55 -10.62
N ASP A 526 -1.60 -12.60 -10.91
CA ASP A 526 -2.14 -13.20 -12.14
C ASP A 526 -2.64 -12.15 -13.13
N GLN A 527 -3.22 -11.04 -12.64
CA GLN A 527 -3.85 -10.03 -13.51
C GLN A 527 -2.94 -9.53 -14.66
N PRO A 528 -1.63 -9.24 -14.44
CA PRO A 528 -0.76 -8.83 -15.55
C PRO A 528 -0.69 -9.87 -16.69
N PHE A 529 -0.75 -11.16 -16.34
CA PHE A 529 -0.75 -12.25 -17.32
C PHE A 529 -2.13 -12.47 -17.94
N ILE A 530 -3.21 -12.20 -17.21
CA ILE A 530 -4.59 -12.24 -17.73
C ILE A 530 -4.77 -11.14 -18.77
N ASP A 531 -4.30 -9.92 -18.49
CA ASP A 531 -4.35 -8.77 -19.40
C ASP A 531 -3.52 -9.03 -20.66
N SER A 532 -2.33 -9.61 -20.48
CA SER A 532 -1.46 -10.05 -21.59
C SER A 532 -2.14 -11.13 -22.44
N PHE A 533 -2.79 -12.13 -21.82
CA PHE A 533 -3.54 -13.16 -22.53
C PHE A 533 -4.72 -12.56 -23.30
N HIS A 534 -5.48 -11.65 -22.70
CA HIS A 534 -6.58 -10.95 -23.36
C HIS A 534 -6.07 -10.25 -24.63
N THR A 535 -4.99 -9.49 -24.50
CA THR A 535 -4.40 -8.69 -25.59
C THR A 535 -3.78 -9.55 -26.69
N THR A 536 -2.97 -10.53 -26.33
CA THR A 536 -2.14 -11.31 -27.29
C THR A 536 -2.80 -12.59 -27.78
N GLY A 537 -3.78 -13.12 -27.05
CA GLY A 537 -4.35 -14.45 -27.28
C GLY A 537 -3.43 -15.62 -26.94
N THR A 538 -2.21 -15.34 -26.47
CA THR A 538 -1.24 -16.37 -26.08
C THR A 538 -1.28 -16.54 -24.56
N LEU A 539 -1.59 -17.75 -24.08
CA LEU A 539 -1.68 -18.02 -22.64
C LEU A 539 -0.27 -18.13 -22.04
N PRO A 540 0.16 -17.21 -21.14
CA PRO A 540 1.48 -17.30 -20.51
C PRO A 540 1.58 -18.54 -19.60
N ARG A 541 2.78 -19.14 -19.52
CA ARG A 541 3.03 -20.36 -18.72
C ARG A 541 2.71 -20.15 -17.24
N GLU A 542 2.99 -18.97 -16.73
CA GLU A 542 2.73 -18.57 -15.35
C GLU A 542 1.23 -18.59 -15.03
N LEU A 543 0.41 -18.04 -15.94
CA LEU A 543 -1.04 -18.07 -15.82
C LEU A 543 -1.59 -19.48 -16.01
N GLU A 544 -1.05 -20.24 -16.96
CA GLU A 544 -1.46 -21.64 -17.17
C GLU A 544 -1.23 -22.49 -15.91
N ASN A 545 -0.09 -22.34 -15.24
CA ASN A 545 0.20 -23.00 -13.97
C ASN A 545 -0.77 -22.57 -12.85
N ALA A 546 -1.10 -21.27 -12.77
CA ALA A 546 -2.05 -20.77 -11.79
C ALA A 546 -3.45 -21.39 -12.00
N LEU A 547 -3.92 -21.43 -13.25
CA LEU A 547 -5.22 -22.03 -13.61
C LEU A 547 -5.26 -23.53 -13.30
N LEU A 548 -4.20 -24.26 -13.65
CA LEU A 548 -4.07 -25.69 -13.32
C LEU A 548 -4.12 -25.95 -11.82
N SER A 549 -3.60 -25.03 -11.00
CA SER A 549 -3.59 -25.18 -9.54
C SER A 549 -4.98 -25.00 -8.89
N GLU A 550 -5.90 -24.35 -9.59
CA GLU A 550 -7.28 -24.09 -9.15
C GLU A 550 -8.31 -25.08 -9.74
N ASP A 551 -7.89 -25.91 -10.70
CA ASP A 551 -8.68 -27.01 -11.24
C ASP A 551 -8.40 -28.30 -10.45
N PRO A 552 -9.41 -28.96 -9.84
CA PRO A 552 -9.18 -30.14 -9.03
C PRO A 552 -8.73 -31.35 -9.86
N LEU A 553 -7.58 -31.93 -9.52
CA LEU A 553 -6.96 -33.10 -10.17
C LEU A 553 -7.82 -34.39 -10.13
N TRP A 554 -8.85 -34.44 -9.29
CA TRP A 554 -9.64 -35.64 -8.98
C TRP A 554 -11.08 -35.58 -9.52
N ALA A 555 -11.42 -34.58 -10.35
CA ALA A 555 -12.65 -34.63 -11.13
C ALA A 555 -12.55 -35.82 -12.11
N PRO A 556 -13.43 -36.82 -12.02
CA PRO A 556 -13.37 -37.98 -12.91
C PRO A 556 -13.78 -37.54 -14.33
N GLY A 557 -12.80 -37.53 -15.22
CA GLY A 557 -12.98 -37.19 -16.64
C GLY A 557 -12.71 -35.72 -16.94
N ASP A 558 -11.95 -35.47 -18.01
CA ASP A 558 -11.82 -34.15 -18.64
C ASP A 558 -13.18 -33.78 -19.27
N ASN A 559 -14.09 -33.25 -18.46
CA ASN A 559 -15.40 -32.79 -18.90
C ASN A 559 -15.35 -31.39 -19.54
N GLY A 560 -14.17 -30.81 -19.77
CA GLY A 560 -13.97 -29.58 -20.55
C GLY A 560 -14.35 -28.27 -19.85
N TYR A 561 -15.03 -28.29 -18.70
CA TYR A 561 -15.49 -27.10 -17.96
C TYR A 561 -14.47 -26.61 -16.90
N THR A 562 -13.23 -26.42 -17.35
CA THR A 562 -12.10 -25.93 -16.52
C THR A 562 -12.10 -24.42 -16.37
N LEU A 563 -11.38 -23.89 -15.37
CA LEU A 563 -11.18 -22.45 -15.26
C LEU A 563 -10.42 -21.90 -16.48
N ARG A 564 -9.48 -22.68 -17.01
CA ARG A 564 -8.80 -22.39 -18.28
C ARG A 564 -9.77 -22.21 -19.44
N ARG A 565 -10.74 -23.12 -19.63
CA ARG A 565 -11.73 -23.01 -20.71
C ARG A 565 -12.65 -21.80 -20.52
N LEU A 566 -13.01 -21.48 -19.28
CA LEU A 566 -13.80 -20.29 -18.96
C LEU A 566 -13.08 -19.00 -19.41
N LEU A 567 -11.80 -18.84 -19.10
CA LEU A 567 -11.01 -17.67 -19.53
C LEU A 567 -10.88 -17.58 -21.05
N ILE A 568 -10.66 -18.70 -21.73
CA ILE A 568 -10.63 -18.76 -23.20
C ILE A 568 -11.98 -18.31 -23.78
N SER A 569 -13.09 -18.87 -23.27
CA SER A 569 -14.43 -18.56 -23.74
C SER A 569 -14.79 -17.09 -23.50
N ALA A 570 -14.45 -16.53 -22.34
CA ALA A 570 -14.65 -15.11 -22.04
C ALA A 570 -13.91 -14.22 -23.05
N ARG A 571 -12.63 -14.51 -23.33
CA ARG A 571 -11.83 -13.79 -24.32
C ARG A 571 -12.42 -13.88 -25.73
N GLU A 572 -12.82 -15.08 -26.18
CA GLU A 572 -13.43 -15.31 -27.50
C GLU A 572 -14.69 -14.43 -27.71
N HIS A 573 -15.38 -14.08 -26.63
CA HIS A 573 -16.59 -13.25 -26.66
C HIS A 573 -16.36 -11.80 -26.22
N GLY A 574 -15.10 -11.37 -26.06
CA GLY A 574 -14.75 -10.00 -25.69
C GLY A 574 -15.04 -9.61 -24.22
N ILE A 575 -15.29 -10.59 -23.35
CA ILE A 575 -15.49 -10.37 -21.92
C ILE A 575 -14.13 -10.43 -21.22
N LYS A 576 -13.75 -9.33 -20.57
CA LYS A 576 -12.48 -9.20 -19.85
C LYS A 576 -12.57 -9.92 -18.50
N VAL A 577 -11.56 -10.69 -18.15
CA VAL A 577 -11.48 -11.38 -16.86
C VAL A 577 -10.68 -10.55 -15.87
N GLN A 578 -11.20 -10.42 -14.65
CA GLN A 578 -10.55 -9.71 -13.55
C GLN A 578 -10.46 -10.61 -12.32
N ALA A 579 -9.27 -10.70 -11.74
CA ALA A 579 -9.02 -11.37 -10.47
C ALA A 579 -9.71 -10.67 -9.30
N LEU A 580 -10.26 -11.42 -8.34
CA LEU A 580 -10.90 -10.89 -7.12
C LEU A 580 -10.09 -11.09 -5.84
N ASP A 581 -9.10 -11.98 -5.85
CA ASP A 581 -8.21 -12.15 -4.72
C ASP A 581 -6.99 -11.22 -4.82
N THR A 582 -6.32 -11.05 -3.69
CA THR A 582 -4.94 -10.54 -3.59
C THR A 582 -4.12 -11.57 -2.85
N ALA A 583 -2.79 -11.52 -2.93
CA ALA A 583 -1.96 -12.43 -2.15
C ALA A 583 -2.25 -12.38 -0.64
N THR A 584 -2.61 -11.21 -0.11
CA THR A 584 -2.92 -11.01 1.30
C THR A 584 -4.28 -11.55 1.71
N SER A 585 -5.29 -11.53 0.82
CA SER A 585 -6.61 -12.16 1.03
C SER A 585 -6.63 -13.65 0.73
N TYR A 586 -5.72 -14.14 -0.12
CA TYR A 586 -5.71 -15.53 -0.57
C TYR A 586 -5.40 -16.49 0.60
N ARG A 587 -6.23 -17.52 0.76
CA ARG A 587 -6.10 -18.57 1.77
C ARG A 587 -6.36 -19.94 1.14
N LYS A 588 -5.33 -20.79 1.10
CA LYS A 588 -5.43 -22.17 0.60
C LYS A 588 -5.54 -23.17 1.76
N ARG A 589 -6.58 -24.01 1.70
CA ARG A 589 -6.78 -25.33 2.36
C ARG A 589 -6.70 -25.45 3.90
N LEU A 590 -6.09 -24.52 4.67
CA LEU A 590 -5.82 -24.74 6.11
C LEU A 590 -6.12 -23.57 7.06
N ALA A 591 -6.60 -22.42 6.57
CA ALA A 591 -6.93 -21.27 7.41
C ALA A 591 -8.45 -21.18 7.67
N PRO A 592 -8.89 -20.73 8.87
CA PRO A 592 -10.30 -20.45 9.12
C PRO A 592 -10.85 -19.47 8.08
N TYR A 593 -12.14 -19.59 7.78
CA TYR A 593 -12.80 -18.71 6.81
C TYR A 593 -12.53 -17.24 7.16
N ASP A 594 -12.21 -16.43 6.14
CA ASP A 594 -12.01 -14.99 6.29
C ASP A 594 -12.84 -14.25 5.24
N ALA A 595 -14.17 -14.36 5.36
CA ALA A 595 -15.09 -13.59 4.53
C ALA A 595 -14.92 -12.08 4.67
N PRO A 596 -14.61 -11.51 5.85
CA PRO A 596 -14.31 -10.08 5.94
C PRO A 596 -13.20 -9.65 4.98
N SER A 597 -12.01 -10.26 5.05
CA SER A 597 -10.89 -9.85 4.20
C SER A 597 -11.18 -10.01 2.71
N PHE A 598 -11.74 -11.16 2.30
CA PHE A 598 -12.08 -11.40 0.88
C PHE A 598 -13.15 -10.43 0.39
N ASN A 599 -14.29 -10.33 1.09
CA ASN A 599 -15.41 -9.51 0.64
C ASN A 599 -15.03 -8.03 0.62
N TYR A 600 -14.20 -7.56 1.56
CA TYR A 600 -13.66 -6.19 1.54
C TYR A 600 -12.81 -5.93 0.28
N ILE A 601 -11.86 -6.82 -0.03
CA ILE A 601 -10.99 -6.68 -1.21
C ILE A 601 -11.80 -6.78 -2.51
N ALA A 602 -12.66 -7.78 -2.63
CA ALA A 602 -13.49 -7.96 -3.82
C ALA A 602 -14.41 -6.75 -4.05
N HIS A 603 -14.99 -6.19 -2.98
CA HIS A 603 -15.75 -4.94 -3.06
C HIS A 603 -14.88 -3.78 -3.54
N LYS A 604 -13.67 -3.61 -3.00
CA LYS A 604 -12.74 -2.57 -3.45
C LYS A 604 -12.31 -2.72 -4.91
N ILE A 605 -12.08 -3.94 -5.38
CA ILE A 605 -11.71 -4.22 -6.77
C ILE A 605 -12.84 -3.83 -7.72
N ILE A 606 -14.08 -4.24 -7.43
CA ILE A 606 -15.23 -3.94 -8.29
C ILE A 606 -15.53 -2.44 -8.27
N ASP A 607 -15.58 -1.81 -7.09
CA ASP A 607 -15.85 -0.37 -6.96
C ASP A 607 -14.82 0.47 -7.72
N ASP A 608 -13.53 0.15 -7.58
CA ASP A 608 -12.43 0.85 -8.27
C ASP A 608 -12.51 0.68 -9.79
N ASP A 609 -12.88 -0.51 -10.28
CA ASP A 609 -13.06 -0.78 -11.71
C ASP A 609 -14.26 0.00 -12.29
N GLN A 610 -15.40 0.02 -11.58
CA GLN A 610 -16.57 0.83 -12.00
C GLN A 610 -16.25 2.33 -12.01
N GLN A 611 -15.50 2.83 -11.02
CA GLN A 611 -15.12 4.25 -10.96
C GLN A 611 -14.14 4.66 -12.07
N GLN A 612 -13.18 3.81 -12.40
CA GLN A 612 -12.14 4.14 -13.39
C GLN A 612 -12.61 3.95 -14.84
N GLN A 613 -13.42 2.93 -15.12
CA GLN A 613 -13.89 2.61 -16.48
C GLN A 613 -15.28 3.16 -16.79
N GLY A 614 -15.99 3.67 -15.77
CA GLY A 614 -17.39 4.04 -15.86
C GLY A 614 -18.32 2.84 -15.63
N ASP A 615 -19.61 3.12 -15.44
CA ASP A 615 -20.63 2.11 -15.19
C ASP A 615 -20.71 1.12 -16.37
N HIS A 616 -20.50 -0.16 -16.08
CA HIS A 616 -20.58 -1.24 -17.07
C HIS A 616 -21.17 -2.51 -16.46
N LYS A 617 -21.67 -3.41 -17.30
CA LYS A 617 -22.26 -4.66 -16.80
C LYS A 617 -21.18 -5.69 -16.48
N TRP A 618 -21.37 -6.43 -15.40
CA TRP A 618 -20.39 -7.39 -14.90
C TRP A 618 -21.01 -8.60 -14.21
N LEU A 619 -20.23 -9.68 -14.15
CA LEU A 619 -20.58 -10.91 -13.41
C LEU A 619 -19.42 -11.31 -12.51
N ALA A 620 -19.69 -11.74 -11.28
CA ALA A 620 -18.68 -12.29 -10.37
C ALA A 620 -18.92 -13.78 -10.09
N LEU A 621 -17.90 -14.62 -10.26
CA LEU A 621 -17.89 -16.04 -9.86
C LEU A 621 -17.10 -16.19 -8.55
N VAL A 622 -17.81 -16.49 -7.46
CA VAL A 622 -17.23 -16.63 -6.12
C VAL A 622 -17.82 -17.84 -5.38
N LEU A 623 -17.20 -18.25 -4.27
CA LEU A 623 -17.74 -19.28 -3.39
C LEU A 623 -19.07 -18.81 -2.78
N ASN A 624 -19.99 -19.76 -2.53
CA ASN A 624 -21.28 -19.49 -1.89
C ASN A 624 -21.15 -18.64 -0.61
N LEU A 625 -20.08 -18.88 0.17
CA LEU A 625 -19.79 -18.18 1.42
C LEU A 625 -19.33 -16.73 1.27
N TYR A 626 -18.87 -16.34 0.07
CA TYR A 626 -18.50 -14.97 -0.25
C TYR A 626 -19.60 -14.24 -1.03
N ALA A 627 -20.43 -14.97 -1.78
CA ALA A 627 -21.59 -14.40 -2.48
C ALA A 627 -22.65 -13.86 -1.50
N SER A 628 -22.86 -14.59 -0.39
CA SER A 628 -23.99 -14.40 0.53
C SER A 628 -23.57 -13.84 1.89
N ASN A 629 -24.54 -13.33 2.65
CA ASN A 629 -24.32 -12.91 4.04
C ASN A 629 -23.99 -14.13 4.92
N VAL A 630 -22.89 -14.04 5.66
CA VAL A 630 -22.42 -15.09 6.58
C VAL A 630 -22.16 -14.48 7.94
N ARG A 631 -22.91 -14.91 8.95
CA ARG A 631 -22.77 -14.45 10.35
C ARG A 631 -22.77 -12.92 10.50
N GLY A 632 -23.63 -12.23 9.77
CA GLY A 632 -23.72 -10.77 9.82
C GLY A 632 -22.61 -10.04 9.06
N VAL A 633 -21.71 -10.76 8.39
CA VAL A 633 -20.80 -10.19 7.38
C VAL A 633 -21.52 -10.22 6.02
N PRO A 634 -21.84 -9.06 5.43
CA PRO A 634 -22.44 -8.99 4.09
C PRO A 634 -21.60 -9.72 3.05
N GLY A 635 -22.27 -10.47 2.17
CA GLY A 635 -21.67 -11.05 0.97
C GLY A 635 -21.46 -10.03 -0.14
N LEU A 636 -20.70 -10.41 -1.16
CA LEU A 636 -20.38 -9.56 -2.31
C LEU A 636 -21.63 -9.07 -3.04
N ALA A 637 -22.69 -9.90 -3.14
CA ALA A 637 -23.97 -9.49 -3.73
C ALA A 637 -24.58 -8.29 -2.99
N GLN A 638 -24.60 -8.36 -1.66
CA GLN A 638 -25.12 -7.30 -0.80
C GLN A 638 -24.22 -6.06 -0.81
N LEU A 639 -22.89 -6.24 -0.87
CA LEU A 639 -21.93 -5.14 -0.93
C LEU A 639 -22.04 -4.34 -2.22
N GLN A 640 -22.41 -4.99 -3.33
CA GLN A 640 -22.53 -4.37 -4.65
C GLN A 640 -23.97 -3.97 -5.01
N GLY A 641 -24.97 -4.33 -4.17
CA GLY A 641 -26.38 -4.17 -4.51
C GLY A 641 -26.79 -4.97 -5.76
N ALA A 642 -26.12 -6.08 -6.01
CA ALA A 642 -26.35 -6.94 -7.18
C ALA A 642 -27.14 -8.20 -6.78
N PRO A 643 -27.98 -8.77 -7.68
CA PRO A 643 -28.61 -10.05 -7.43
C PRO A 643 -27.59 -11.15 -7.12
N GLY A 644 -27.85 -11.93 -6.07
CA GLY A 644 -27.11 -13.16 -5.77
C GLY A 644 -27.80 -14.39 -6.39
N LEU A 645 -27.07 -15.15 -7.20
CA LEU A 645 -27.53 -16.41 -7.79
C LEU A 645 -26.64 -17.57 -7.33
N ARG A 646 -27.20 -18.51 -6.57
CA ARG A 646 -26.49 -19.69 -6.11
C ARG A 646 -26.68 -20.87 -7.07
N ILE A 647 -25.59 -21.44 -7.57
CA ILE A 647 -25.62 -22.61 -8.45
C ILE A 647 -25.51 -23.88 -7.65
N VAL A 648 -26.42 -24.80 -7.93
CA VAL A 648 -26.57 -26.04 -7.18
C VAL A 648 -26.63 -27.22 -8.15
N ALA A 649 -25.68 -28.13 -8.02
CA ALA A 649 -25.66 -29.37 -8.79
C ALA A 649 -26.73 -30.34 -8.28
N MET A 650 -27.51 -30.88 -9.21
CA MET A 650 -28.50 -31.95 -9.01
C MET A 650 -28.02 -33.23 -9.69
N GLY A 651 -28.58 -34.37 -9.31
CA GLY A 651 -28.24 -35.66 -9.93
C GLY A 651 -28.54 -35.71 -11.44
N PRO A 652 -28.01 -36.75 -12.13
CA PRO A 652 -28.24 -36.92 -13.56
C PRO A 652 -29.74 -36.96 -13.89
N GLY A 653 -30.15 -36.26 -14.95
CA GLY A 653 -31.55 -36.21 -15.40
C GLY A 653 -32.46 -35.22 -14.66
N ALA A 654 -31.96 -34.47 -13.68
CA ALA A 654 -32.72 -33.40 -13.05
C ALA A 654 -33.09 -32.30 -14.07
N THR A 655 -34.30 -31.75 -13.96
CA THR A 655 -34.68 -30.58 -14.77
C THR A 655 -34.10 -29.31 -14.14
N ALA A 656 -33.52 -28.43 -14.97
CA ALA A 656 -33.01 -27.15 -14.50
C ALA A 656 -34.15 -26.31 -13.91
N GLN A 657 -33.96 -25.76 -12.71
CA GLN A 657 -34.99 -24.96 -12.04
C GLN A 657 -34.42 -23.74 -11.32
N VAL A 658 -35.06 -22.59 -11.48
CA VAL A 658 -34.77 -21.37 -10.72
C VAL A 658 -35.86 -21.10 -9.68
N LYS A 659 -35.47 -20.74 -8.46
CA LYS A 659 -36.42 -20.41 -7.39
C LYS A 659 -35.78 -19.45 -6.37
N ALA A 660 -36.61 -18.88 -5.50
CA ALA A 660 -36.13 -18.12 -4.36
C ALA A 660 -35.27 -19.00 -3.45
N ASP A 661 -34.13 -18.48 -3.01
CA ASP A 661 -33.24 -19.25 -2.13
C ASP A 661 -33.73 -19.18 -0.67
N HIS A 662 -34.13 -20.34 -0.15
CA HIS A 662 -34.51 -20.52 1.26
C HIS A 662 -33.30 -20.74 2.17
N GLY A 663 -32.11 -20.82 1.58
CA GLY A 663 -30.83 -21.03 2.23
C GLY A 663 -30.49 -22.49 2.48
N GLU A 664 -29.23 -22.74 2.82
CA GLU A 664 -28.63 -24.05 3.07
C GLU A 664 -27.66 -23.96 4.24
N ILE A 665 -27.55 -25.03 5.02
CA ILE A 665 -26.50 -25.15 6.03
C ILE A 665 -25.39 -26.02 5.48
N VAL A 666 -24.18 -25.48 5.46
CA VAL A 666 -22.99 -26.19 5.04
C VAL A 666 -22.00 -26.27 6.19
N SER A 667 -21.25 -27.38 6.25
CA SER A 667 -20.13 -27.52 7.18
C SER A 667 -18.85 -26.98 6.54
N VAL A 668 -18.22 -25.99 7.18
CA VAL A 668 -17.00 -25.33 6.73
C VAL A 668 -16.01 -25.35 7.89
N HIS A 669 -14.94 -26.14 7.76
CA HIS A 669 -13.89 -26.29 8.80
C HIS A 669 -14.48 -26.61 10.20
N ASP A 670 -15.24 -27.71 10.29
CA ASP A 670 -15.91 -28.19 11.50
C ASP A 670 -16.95 -27.23 12.09
N ARG A 671 -17.50 -26.36 11.24
CA ARG A 671 -18.47 -25.34 11.66
C ARG A 671 -19.62 -25.21 10.68
N HIS A 672 -20.84 -25.21 11.21
CA HIS A 672 -22.03 -25.01 10.39
C HIS A 672 -22.25 -23.52 10.12
N VAL A 673 -22.52 -23.21 8.86
CA VAL A 673 -22.78 -21.87 8.36
C VAL A 673 -24.05 -21.90 7.53
N TYR A 674 -24.95 -20.95 7.80
CA TYR A 674 -26.13 -20.71 6.99
C TYR A 674 -25.78 -19.81 5.81
N LEU A 675 -26.07 -20.27 4.59
CA LEU A 675 -25.83 -19.57 3.33
C LEU A 675 -27.16 -19.30 2.65
N ARG A 676 -27.38 -18.08 2.15
CA ARG A 676 -28.59 -17.70 1.43
C ARG A 676 -28.32 -16.57 0.45
N SER A 677 -28.60 -16.81 -0.82
CA SER A 677 -28.61 -15.81 -1.89
C SER A 677 -30.05 -15.31 -2.16
N ASP A 678 -30.28 -14.51 -3.20
CA ASP A 678 -31.64 -14.12 -3.60
C ASP A 678 -32.33 -15.28 -4.32
N LEU A 679 -31.61 -15.92 -5.24
CA LEU A 679 -32.08 -17.00 -6.08
C LEU A 679 -31.15 -18.22 -5.98
N VAL A 680 -31.73 -19.40 -6.19
CA VAL A 680 -31.01 -20.65 -6.40
C VAL A 680 -31.37 -21.22 -7.76
N LEU A 681 -30.36 -21.61 -8.53
CA LEU A 681 -30.50 -22.29 -9.81
C LEU A 681 -29.93 -23.71 -9.69
N GLU A 682 -30.86 -24.66 -9.72
CA GLU A 682 -30.60 -26.09 -9.70
C GLU A 682 -30.34 -26.57 -11.13
N LEU A 683 -29.19 -27.19 -11.37
CA LEU A 683 -28.77 -27.65 -12.70
C LEU A 683 -28.40 -29.13 -12.65
N ALA A 684 -28.72 -29.86 -13.72
CA ALA A 684 -28.28 -31.24 -13.88
C ALA A 684 -26.75 -31.34 -13.88
N SER A 685 -26.22 -32.31 -13.14
CA SER A 685 -24.82 -32.68 -13.14
C SER A 685 -24.67 -34.17 -13.47
N ASP A 686 -23.61 -34.50 -14.20
CA ASP A 686 -23.27 -35.89 -14.51
C ASP A 686 -22.73 -36.63 -13.26
N ALA A 687 -22.31 -35.88 -12.23
CA ALA A 687 -21.87 -36.41 -10.95
C ALA A 687 -23.01 -36.41 -9.92
N ALA A 688 -23.07 -37.46 -9.08
CA ALA A 688 -23.99 -37.49 -7.95
C ALA A 688 -23.66 -36.33 -6.98
N PRO A 689 -24.63 -35.48 -6.61
CA PRO A 689 -24.38 -34.39 -5.69
C PRO A 689 -24.07 -34.95 -4.29
N PRO A 690 -23.25 -34.24 -3.48
CA PRO A 690 -23.06 -34.61 -2.08
C PRO A 690 -24.40 -34.64 -1.34
N ALA A 691 -24.53 -35.54 -0.36
CA ALA A 691 -25.75 -35.66 0.44
C ALA A 691 -26.03 -34.34 1.18
N ARG A 692 -27.12 -33.67 0.82
CA ARG A 692 -27.57 -32.45 1.51
C ARG A 692 -28.17 -32.84 2.85
N ALA A 693 -27.44 -32.61 3.93
CA ALA A 693 -28.00 -32.75 5.26
C ALA A 693 -28.89 -31.53 5.53
N VAL A 694 -30.19 -31.73 5.70
CA VAL A 694 -31.01 -30.73 6.40
C VAL A 694 -30.54 -30.72 7.84
N GLN A 695 -29.80 -29.68 8.21
CA GLN A 695 -29.33 -29.50 9.57
C GLN A 695 -30.03 -28.30 10.18
N ASN A 696 -30.37 -28.46 11.45
CA ASN A 696 -31.06 -27.47 12.26
C ASN A 696 -30.30 -26.12 12.26
N PRO A 697 -30.92 -24.97 11.92
CA PRO A 697 -30.29 -23.63 11.98
C PRO A 697 -29.60 -23.31 13.29
N ARG A 698 -30.09 -23.88 14.40
CA ARG A 698 -29.49 -23.76 15.72
C ARG A 698 -28.06 -24.32 15.78
N SER A 699 -27.70 -25.26 14.91
CA SER A 699 -26.33 -25.79 14.81
C SER A 699 -25.28 -24.75 14.39
N CYS A 700 -25.71 -23.58 13.88
CA CYS A 700 -24.83 -22.44 13.61
C CYS A 700 -24.44 -21.65 14.87
N LEU A 701 -25.10 -21.87 16.02
CA LEU A 701 -24.83 -21.19 17.30
C LEU A 701 -23.63 -21.82 18.04
N GLY A 702 -22.59 -21.02 18.33
CA GLY A 702 -21.54 -21.19 19.35
C GLY A 702 -20.89 -22.58 19.59
N TRP A 703 -19.55 -22.66 19.55
CA TRP A 703 -18.77 -23.85 19.97
C TRP A 703 -17.50 -23.55 20.81
N ARG A 704 -17.08 -22.28 21.02
CA ARG A 704 -15.88 -21.94 21.83
C ARG A 704 -16.11 -20.89 22.91
N GLU A 705 -15.22 -20.87 23.91
CA GLU A 705 -15.12 -19.84 24.96
C GLU A 705 -15.04 -18.44 24.32
N GLY A 706 -15.99 -17.55 24.66
CA GLY A 706 -16.16 -16.22 24.02
C GLY A 706 -17.32 -16.10 23.02
N SER A 707 -17.95 -17.22 22.58
CA SER A 707 -19.08 -17.21 21.63
C SER A 707 -20.46 -16.87 22.25
N GLY A 708 -20.51 -16.36 23.48
CA GLY A 708 -21.76 -16.04 24.20
C GLY A 708 -22.62 -14.92 23.59
N ARG A 709 -22.26 -14.43 22.41
CA ARG A 709 -22.92 -13.34 21.68
C ARG A 709 -23.56 -13.79 20.35
N ASP A 710 -23.42 -15.06 19.97
CA ASP A 710 -24.17 -15.63 18.85
C ASP A 710 -25.66 -15.69 19.21
N PHE A 711 -26.52 -15.36 18.25
CA PHE A 711 -27.96 -15.52 18.39
C PHE A 711 -28.63 -15.91 17.07
N LEU A 712 -29.81 -16.51 17.21
CA LEU A 712 -30.73 -16.84 16.13
C LEU A 712 -32.12 -16.36 16.54
N ILE A 713 -32.88 -15.82 15.58
CA ILE A 713 -34.30 -15.55 15.79
C ILE A 713 -35.10 -16.58 15.00
N GLU A 714 -36.00 -17.26 15.69
CA GLU A 714 -36.93 -18.21 15.08
C GLU A 714 -38.37 -17.75 15.35
N LYS A 715 -39.29 -18.22 14.52
CA LYS A 715 -40.73 -18.04 14.74
C LYS A 715 -41.31 -19.38 15.22
N GLN A 716 -41.90 -19.38 16.41
CA GLN A 716 -42.62 -20.53 16.95
C GLN A 716 -44.08 -20.14 17.20
N GLY A 717 -44.99 -20.64 16.36
CA GLY A 717 -46.40 -20.22 16.37
C GLY A 717 -46.54 -18.71 16.10
N ALA A 718 -47.15 -17.99 17.03
CA ALA A 718 -47.32 -16.54 16.96
C ALA A 718 -46.14 -15.75 17.56
N ASN A 719 -45.20 -16.42 18.24
CA ASN A 719 -44.13 -15.79 18.99
C ASN A 719 -42.81 -15.79 18.21
N PHE A 720 -42.02 -14.73 18.40
CA PHE A 720 -40.62 -14.71 18.02
C PHE A 720 -39.77 -15.11 19.21
N ILE A 721 -38.79 -15.97 18.98
CA ILE A 721 -37.88 -16.45 20.02
C ILE A 721 -36.44 -16.11 19.66
N LEU A 722 -35.70 -15.61 20.65
CA LEU A 722 -34.26 -15.45 20.62
C LEU A 722 -33.62 -16.73 21.14
N VAL A 723 -32.85 -17.41 20.30
CA VAL A 723 -32.13 -18.63 20.62
C VAL A 723 -30.64 -18.34 20.75
N GLN A 724 -30.05 -18.76 21.86
CA GLN A 724 -28.61 -18.68 22.11
C GLN A 724 -28.11 -20.00 22.68
N LYS A 725 -26.81 -20.29 22.60
CA LYS A 725 -26.25 -21.50 23.24
C LYS A 725 -25.87 -21.22 24.69
N SER A 726 -26.19 -22.15 25.60
CA SER A 726 -25.80 -22.08 27.01
C SER A 726 -24.50 -22.84 27.26
N TYR A 727 -23.56 -22.22 27.96
CA TYR A 727 -22.28 -22.84 28.36
C TYR A 727 -22.28 -23.34 29.81
N GLN A 728 -23.34 -23.06 30.59
CA GLN A 728 -23.37 -23.33 32.03
C GLN A 728 -23.90 -24.72 32.41
N ILE A 729 -24.42 -25.49 31.46
CA ILE A 729 -24.98 -26.82 31.67
C ILE A 729 -24.26 -27.72 30.69
N GLY A 730 -23.44 -28.67 31.16
CA GLY A 730 -22.53 -29.48 30.33
C GLY A 730 -23.21 -30.33 29.25
N GLY A 731 -23.62 -29.71 28.14
CA GLY A 731 -24.21 -30.31 26.94
C GLY A 731 -24.70 -29.21 25.96
N ASP A 732 -25.08 -29.60 24.73
CA ASP A 732 -25.61 -28.73 23.66
C ASP A 732 -26.99 -28.10 23.98
N ALA A 733 -27.15 -27.48 25.14
CA ALA A 733 -28.40 -26.86 25.57
C ALA A 733 -28.55 -25.45 24.97
N TYR A 734 -29.72 -25.18 24.38
CA TYR A 734 -30.10 -23.85 23.90
C TYR A 734 -30.90 -23.10 24.96
N PHE A 735 -30.65 -21.80 25.05
CA PHE A 735 -31.45 -20.86 25.79
C PHE A 735 -32.43 -20.18 24.84
N GLU A 736 -33.71 -20.42 25.04
CA GLU A 736 -34.80 -19.88 24.24
C GLU A 736 -35.54 -18.84 25.07
N LYS A 737 -35.64 -17.61 24.54
CA LYS A 737 -36.39 -16.54 25.17
C LYS A 737 -37.39 -15.94 24.20
N VAL A 738 -38.64 -15.86 24.61
CA VAL A 738 -39.69 -15.17 23.85
C VAL A 738 -39.38 -13.67 23.79
N ILE A 739 -39.40 -13.10 22.59
CA ILE A 739 -39.36 -11.66 22.36
C ILE A 739 -40.75 -11.13 22.66
N GLU A 740 -40.87 -10.33 23.72
CA GLU A 740 -42.15 -9.76 24.13
C GLU A 740 -42.60 -8.69 23.13
N VAL A 741 -43.88 -8.69 22.77
CA VAL A 741 -44.51 -7.63 21.96
C VAL A 741 -45.54 -6.92 22.83
N LYS A 742 -45.30 -5.65 23.17
CA LYS A 742 -46.21 -4.79 23.93
C LYS A 742 -46.49 -3.53 23.14
N ASP A 743 -47.77 -3.18 22.97
CA ASP A 743 -48.23 -2.01 22.21
C ASP A 743 -47.63 -1.90 20.79
N GLY A 744 -47.45 -3.05 20.12
CA GLY A 744 -46.84 -3.12 18.78
C GLY A 744 -45.32 -2.92 18.75
N LYS A 745 -44.67 -2.75 19.91
CA LYS A 745 -43.22 -2.64 20.04
C LYS A 745 -42.60 -3.94 20.55
N TYR A 746 -41.41 -4.25 20.06
CA TYR A 746 -40.64 -5.43 20.40
C TYR A 746 -39.70 -5.14 21.56
N LEU A 747 -39.71 -5.98 22.59
CA LEU A 747 -38.94 -5.82 23.83
C LEU A 747 -38.00 -7.00 24.05
N MET A 748 -36.83 -6.69 24.60
CA MET A 748 -35.84 -7.71 24.93
C MET A 748 -36.23 -8.48 26.21
N PRO A 749 -36.12 -9.82 26.22
CA PRO A 749 -36.42 -10.63 27.40
C PRO A 749 -35.42 -10.40 28.56
N PRO A 750 -35.87 -10.48 29.84
CA PRO A 750 -35.04 -10.20 31.02
C PRO A 750 -33.79 -11.08 31.11
N GLY A 751 -32.60 -10.51 31.36
CA GLY A 751 -31.32 -11.23 31.53
C GLY A 751 -30.22 -10.97 30.48
N ALA A 752 -30.46 -10.17 29.44
CA ALA A 752 -29.40 -9.64 28.55
C ALA A 752 -28.98 -8.24 29.06
N ILE A 753 -27.79 -8.12 29.67
CA ILE A 753 -27.51 -7.17 30.78
C ILE A 753 -27.57 -5.65 30.43
N ARG A 754 -27.63 -5.23 29.16
CA ARG A 754 -27.63 -3.79 28.79
C ARG A 754 -28.78 -3.25 27.93
N LEU A 755 -29.67 -4.10 27.40
CA LEU A 755 -30.77 -3.68 26.48
C LEU A 755 -32.19 -3.90 27.05
N GLN A 756 -32.31 -4.25 28.34
CA GLN A 756 -33.54 -4.78 28.97
C GLN A 756 -34.77 -3.84 29.02
N SER A 757 -34.66 -2.59 28.58
CA SER A 757 -35.71 -1.57 28.78
C SER A 757 -35.98 -0.65 27.58
N LEU A 758 -35.45 -0.95 26.39
CA LEU A 758 -35.70 -0.17 25.18
C LEU A 758 -36.73 -0.88 24.27
N PRO A 759 -37.89 -0.25 23.98
CA PRO A 759 -38.85 -0.79 23.03
C PRO A 759 -38.41 -0.47 21.58
N TYR A 760 -38.51 -1.45 20.68
CA TYR A 760 -38.15 -1.35 19.26
C TYR A 760 -39.40 -1.36 18.38
N ASP A 761 -39.42 -0.55 17.31
CA ASP A 761 -40.60 -0.40 16.44
C ASP A 761 -40.77 -1.56 15.43
N SER A 762 -39.73 -2.37 15.23
CA SER A 762 -39.77 -3.61 14.45
C SER A 762 -38.78 -4.65 14.95
N LEU A 763 -38.97 -5.91 14.53
CA LEU A 763 -38.01 -6.99 14.80
C LEU A 763 -36.64 -6.72 14.14
N ALA A 764 -36.64 -6.04 12.99
CA ALA A 764 -35.41 -5.62 12.31
C ALA A 764 -34.63 -4.58 13.14
N ASP A 765 -35.32 -3.64 13.80
CA ASP A 765 -34.69 -2.67 14.70
C ASP A 765 -34.11 -3.32 15.96
N LEU A 766 -34.79 -4.36 16.47
CA LEU A 766 -34.29 -5.16 17.58
C LEU A 766 -33.02 -5.92 17.20
N VAL A 767 -33.01 -6.58 16.03
CA VAL A 767 -31.82 -7.26 15.48
C VAL A 767 -30.67 -6.28 15.29
N TRP A 768 -30.96 -5.10 14.76
CA TRP A 768 -29.98 -4.02 14.63
C TRP A 768 -29.43 -3.59 16.00
N GLY A 769 -30.31 -3.45 17.00
CA GLY A 769 -29.94 -3.15 18.38
C GLY A 769 -29.02 -4.21 19.00
N LEU A 770 -29.30 -5.51 18.76
CA LEU A 770 -28.43 -6.61 19.17
C LEU A 770 -27.05 -6.50 18.51
N ARG A 771 -27.00 -6.28 17.18
CA ARG A 771 -25.74 -6.11 16.45
C ARG A 771 -24.91 -4.93 16.99
N SER A 772 -25.56 -3.83 17.38
CA SER A 772 -24.88 -2.65 17.96
C SER A 772 -24.18 -2.91 19.30
N GLU A 773 -24.60 -3.95 20.04
CA GLU A 773 -23.95 -4.42 21.27
C GLU A 773 -22.97 -5.59 21.00
N ASN A 774 -22.56 -5.79 19.74
CA ASN A 774 -21.70 -6.86 19.25
C ASN A 774 -22.30 -8.28 19.35
N TYR A 775 -23.64 -8.42 19.28
CA TYR A 775 -24.26 -9.73 19.06
C TYR A 775 -24.23 -10.09 17.57
N VAL A 776 -24.02 -11.39 17.29
CA VAL A 776 -23.84 -11.90 15.93
C VAL A 776 -25.02 -12.79 15.56
N GLN A 777 -25.77 -12.39 14.53
CA GLN A 777 -26.83 -13.24 14.01
C GLN A 777 -26.24 -14.35 13.15
N VAL A 778 -26.45 -15.60 13.52
CA VAL A 778 -25.80 -16.75 12.85
C VAL A 778 -26.54 -17.26 11.62
N ALA A 779 -27.85 -17.00 11.52
CA ALA A 779 -28.67 -17.34 10.36
C ALA A 779 -29.87 -16.37 10.19
N GLU A 780 -30.27 -16.14 8.93
CA GLU A 780 -31.39 -15.27 8.55
C GLU A 780 -32.52 -16.11 7.94
N ILE A 781 -33.34 -16.70 8.80
CA ILE A 781 -34.42 -17.62 8.41
C ILE A 781 -35.49 -16.85 7.59
N PRO A 782 -35.85 -17.31 6.37
CA PRO A 782 -36.86 -16.69 5.54
C PRO A 782 -38.21 -16.56 6.28
N GLY A 783 -38.82 -15.38 6.23
CA GLY A 783 -40.15 -15.15 6.82
C GLY A 783 -40.17 -14.91 8.33
N VAL A 784 -39.02 -14.92 9.02
CA VAL A 784 -38.94 -14.63 10.47
C VAL A 784 -38.69 -13.14 10.73
N ILE A 785 -37.63 -12.56 10.17
CA ILE A 785 -37.37 -11.11 10.24
C ILE A 785 -37.85 -10.50 8.93
N PRO A 786 -38.70 -9.46 8.93
CA PRO A 786 -39.08 -8.78 7.71
C PRO A 786 -37.80 -8.23 7.04
N ALA A 787 -37.67 -8.44 5.73
CA ALA A 787 -36.48 -8.09 4.95
C ALA A 787 -36.18 -6.58 4.89
N VAL A 788 -36.95 -5.75 5.59
CA VAL A 788 -36.91 -4.30 5.52
C VAL A 788 -37.02 -3.75 6.96
N PRO A 789 -35.95 -3.14 7.51
CA PRO A 789 -36.11 -2.19 8.60
C PRO A 789 -37.07 -1.09 8.15
N ARG A 790 -38.04 -0.69 8.98
CA ARG A 790 -38.77 0.55 8.71
C ARG A 790 -37.76 1.69 8.70
N LEU A 791 -37.87 2.55 7.70
CA LEU A 791 -36.93 3.59 7.30
C LEU A 791 -36.78 4.75 8.31
N ASP A 792 -36.96 4.48 9.60
CA ASP A 792 -36.90 5.45 10.69
C ASP A 792 -35.44 5.59 11.20
N THR A 793 -34.49 4.95 10.49
CA THR A 793 -33.07 4.91 10.80
C THR A 793 -32.29 5.71 9.75
N HIS A 794 -31.72 6.85 10.16
CA HIS A 794 -30.87 7.63 9.29
C HIS A 794 -29.57 6.84 9.13
N PRO A 795 -29.18 6.43 7.92
CA PRO A 795 -28.10 5.47 7.69
C PRO A 795 -26.78 5.87 8.36
N GLN A 796 -26.54 7.18 8.44
CA GLN A 796 -25.32 7.78 8.94
C GLN A 796 -25.34 8.06 10.46
N LEU A 797 -26.52 8.12 11.10
CA LEU A 797 -26.69 8.48 12.52
C LEU A 797 -27.03 7.25 13.37
N HIS A 798 -26.06 6.33 13.44
CA HIS A 798 -26.23 4.97 13.96
C HIS A 798 -25.96 4.84 15.47
N ARG A 799 -25.56 5.90 16.18
CA ARG A 799 -25.40 5.91 17.65
C ARG A 799 -26.15 7.06 18.29
N PRO A 800 -26.73 6.89 19.49
CA PRO A 800 -27.24 8.01 20.30
C PRO A 800 -26.18 9.10 20.47
N GLY A 801 -26.58 10.35 20.28
CA GLY A 801 -25.68 11.51 20.34
C GLY A 801 -25.01 11.85 19.01
N MET A 802 -25.26 11.09 17.92
CA MET A 802 -24.80 11.48 16.59
C MET A 802 -25.68 12.56 15.96
N PHE A 803 -25.10 13.43 15.13
CA PHE A 803 -25.86 14.39 14.32
C PHE A 803 -25.18 14.73 12.98
N LEU A 804 -25.94 15.30 12.06
CA LEU A 804 -25.46 15.90 10.81
C LEU A 804 -26.36 17.08 10.42
N PHE A 805 -25.90 17.87 9.46
CA PHE A 805 -26.71 18.90 8.81
C PHE A 805 -27.18 18.38 7.46
N ASP A 806 -28.44 18.64 7.15
CA ASP A 806 -29.09 18.22 5.91
C ASP A 806 -29.88 19.40 5.31
N GLU A 807 -30.15 19.35 4.01
CA GLU A 807 -30.93 20.37 3.30
C GLU A 807 -32.33 19.85 2.99
N THR A 808 -33.35 20.63 3.35
CA THR A 808 -34.76 20.30 3.06
C THR A 808 -35.40 21.39 2.21
N ALA A 809 -36.58 21.10 1.64
CA ALA A 809 -37.38 22.09 0.92
C ALA A 809 -37.71 23.36 1.75
N ASN A 810 -37.62 23.26 3.09
CA ASN A 810 -37.87 24.36 4.03
C ASN A 810 -36.58 24.97 4.62
N GLY A 811 -35.42 24.65 4.05
CA GLY A 811 -34.09 25.12 4.48
C GLY A 811 -33.28 24.07 5.25
N THR A 812 -32.11 24.50 5.73
CA THR A 812 -31.16 23.64 6.44
C THR A 812 -31.72 23.14 7.77
N VAL A 813 -31.54 21.85 8.04
CA VAL A 813 -31.94 21.21 9.29
C VAL A 813 -30.77 20.49 9.94
N LEU A 814 -30.84 20.37 11.26
CA LEU A 814 -29.96 19.53 12.07
C LEU A 814 -30.69 18.22 12.37
N VAL A 815 -30.21 17.11 11.82
CA VAL A 815 -30.75 15.78 12.10
C VAL A 815 -29.87 15.12 13.15
N HIS A 816 -30.46 14.61 14.24
CA HIS A 816 -29.71 13.93 15.29
C HIS A 816 -30.40 12.66 15.79
N ARG A 817 -29.60 11.74 16.33
CA ARG A 817 -30.06 10.53 17.00
C ARG A 817 -30.13 10.77 18.50
N SER A 818 -31.35 10.77 19.05
CA SER A 818 -31.60 11.02 20.47
C SER A 818 -31.13 9.85 21.37
N ARG A 819 -31.12 10.07 22.69
CA ARG A 819 -30.77 9.04 23.69
C ARG A 819 -31.71 7.83 23.67
N ASN A 820 -32.98 8.02 23.34
CA ASN A 820 -33.95 6.94 23.11
C ASN A 820 -33.88 6.35 21.70
N ARG A 821 -32.80 6.60 20.95
CA ARG A 821 -32.56 6.07 19.61
C ARG A 821 -33.67 6.45 18.61
N ALA A 822 -34.29 7.62 18.75
CA ALA A 822 -35.18 8.19 17.73
C ALA A 822 -34.40 9.19 16.88
N LEU A 823 -34.80 9.39 15.62
CA LEU A 823 -34.33 10.56 14.87
C LEU A 823 -35.15 11.78 15.28
N SER A 824 -34.47 12.89 15.45
CA SER A 824 -35.09 14.18 15.70
C SER A 824 -34.47 15.23 14.80
N VAL A 825 -35.32 16.09 14.24
CA VAL A 825 -34.96 17.11 13.27
C VAL A 825 -35.20 18.48 13.89
N THR A 826 -34.15 19.29 13.96
CA THR A 826 -34.19 20.65 14.50
C THR A 826 -33.91 21.64 13.37
N PRO A 827 -34.84 22.52 13.00
CA PRO A 827 -34.60 23.53 11.97
C PRO A 827 -33.49 24.50 12.37
N VAL A 828 -32.61 24.83 11.43
CA VAL A 828 -31.63 25.91 11.60
C VAL A 828 -32.25 27.20 11.03
N LYS A 829 -32.37 28.23 11.88
CA LYS A 829 -33.06 29.48 11.54
C LYS A 829 -32.06 30.64 11.43
N ARG A 830 -32.45 31.70 10.71
CA ARG A 830 -31.68 32.94 10.57
C ARG A 830 -32.42 34.09 11.23
N ASN A 831 -31.69 34.93 11.96
CA ASN A 831 -32.24 36.18 12.48
C ASN A 831 -32.18 37.32 11.43
N PRO A 832 -32.81 38.49 11.66
CA PRO A 832 -32.77 39.63 10.73
C PRO A 832 -31.37 40.18 10.41
N ALA A 833 -30.37 39.90 11.26
CA ALA A 833 -28.97 40.25 11.04
C ALA A 833 -28.16 39.18 10.28
N GLY A 834 -28.82 38.09 9.82
CA GLY A 834 -28.22 37.03 9.02
C GLY A 834 -27.49 35.93 9.82
N LYS A 835 -27.47 35.99 11.16
CA LYS A 835 -26.85 34.99 12.05
C LYS A 835 -27.75 33.76 12.19
N LEU A 836 -27.13 32.58 12.32
CA LEU A 836 -27.81 31.30 12.48
C LEU A 836 -28.11 31.00 13.95
N TYR A 837 -29.22 30.30 14.23
CA TYR A 837 -29.55 29.79 15.55
C TYR A 837 -30.40 28.51 15.46
N ILE A 838 -30.43 27.74 16.55
CA ILE A 838 -31.30 26.57 16.72
C ILE A 838 -32.12 26.72 18.01
N SER A 839 -33.36 26.24 18.02
CA SER A 839 -34.20 26.23 19.21
C SER A 839 -34.33 24.80 19.73
N HIS A 840 -33.64 24.48 20.83
CA HIS A 840 -33.66 23.14 21.41
C HIS A 840 -33.53 23.19 22.94
N ALA A 841 -34.67 23.15 23.64
CA ALA A 841 -34.77 23.36 25.08
C ALA A 841 -33.87 22.45 25.93
N ARG A 842 -33.69 21.18 25.54
CA ARG A 842 -32.82 20.23 26.28
C ARG A 842 -31.34 20.49 26.13
N TRP A 843 -30.93 21.21 25.09
CA TRP A 843 -29.54 21.54 24.85
C TRP A 843 -29.20 22.97 25.30
N GLY A 844 -30.20 23.73 25.76
CA GLY A 844 -30.03 25.10 26.22
C GLY A 844 -29.79 26.09 25.08
N TYR A 845 -30.25 25.78 23.86
CA TYR A 845 -30.16 26.71 22.72
C TYR A 845 -31.52 27.35 22.43
N ASP A 846 -31.51 28.67 22.26
CA ASP A 846 -32.65 29.47 21.80
C ASP A 846 -32.19 30.55 20.80
N GLU A 847 -33.06 31.53 20.53
CA GLU A 847 -32.82 32.63 19.60
C GLU A 847 -31.74 33.64 20.05
N THR A 848 -31.26 33.54 21.29
CA THR A 848 -30.14 34.34 21.81
C THR A 848 -28.78 33.73 21.51
N ASN A 849 -28.71 32.44 21.20
CA ASN A 849 -27.49 31.74 20.82
C ASN A 849 -27.24 31.87 19.31
N LEU A 850 -26.50 32.90 18.92
CA LEU A 850 -26.25 33.25 17.54
C LEU A 850 -24.89 32.74 17.05
N PHE A 851 -24.86 32.17 15.85
CA PHE A 851 -23.69 31.56 15.21
C PHE A 851 -23.45 32.12 13.80
N ASP A 852 -22.20 32.12 13.39
CA ASP A 852 -21.76 32.62 12.08
C ASP A 852 -21.86 31.56 10.98
N SER A 853 -21.85 30.27 11.35
CA SER A 853 -21.88 29.15 10.41
C SER A 853 -22.45 27.86 11.02
N LEU A 854 -22.84 26.91 10.15
CA LEU A 854 -23.23 25.56 10.56
C LEU A 854 -22.08 24.82 11.27
N ASP A 855 -20.84 25.09 10.87
CA ASP A 855 -19.68 24.47 11.50
C ASP A 855 -19.51 24.92 12.97
N GLU A 856 -19.80 26.18 13.25
CA GLU A 856 -19.76 26.73 14.60
C GLU A 856 -20.84 26.12 15.51
N ILE A 857 -22.05 25.96 14.99
CA ILE A 857 -23.12 25.20 15.67
C ILE A 857 -22.63 23.77 15.96
N GLY A 858 -22.01 23.11 14.97
CA GLY A 858 -21.47 21.77 15.14
C GLY A 858 -20.42 21.67 16.24
N ARG A 859 -19.48 22.61 16.30
CA ARG A 859 -18.44 22.66 17.36
C ARG A 859 -19.03 22.87 18.76
N HIS A 860 -20.06 23.70 18.88
CA HIS A 860 -20.78 23.91 20.14
C HIS A 860 -21.51 22.64 20.60
N LEU A 861 -22.23 21.95 19.71
CA LEU A 861 -22.90 20.68 20.03
C LEU A 861 -21.92 19.59 20.49
N ILE A 862 -20.72 19.53 19.88
CA ILE A 862 -19.67 18.59 20.29
C ILE A 862 -19.14 18.95 21.69
N ARG A 863 -18.76 20.21 21.90
CA ARG A 863 -18.11 20.66 23.15
C ARG A 863 -19.06 20.67 24.34
N ASP A 864 -20.26 21.21 24.15
CA ASP A 864 -21.17 21.57 25.26
C ASP A 864 -22.23 20.47 25.50
N ASN A 865 -22.51 19.63 24.50
CA ASN A 865 -23.53 18.56 24.60
C ASN A 865 -22.96 17.14 24.39
N GLY A 866 -21.65 17.00 24.17
CA GLY A 866 -20.98 15.70 24.02
C GLY A 866 -21.45 14.91 22.80
N MET A 867 -21.91 15.61 21.76
CA MET A 867 -22.43 14.98 20.54
C MET A 867 -21.32 14.64 19.56
N THR A 868 -21.59 13.71 18.64
CA THR A 868 -20.65 13.29 17.59
C THR A 868 -21.20 13.71 16.23
N ARG A 869 -20.49 14.59 15.52
CA ARG A 869 -20.89 14.98 14.17
C ARG A 869 -20.53 13.87 13.19
N TYR A 870 -21.49 13.42 12.40
CA TYR A 870 -21.22 12.69 11.18
C TYR A 870 -20.80 13.69 10.10
N ILE A 871 -19.59 13.49 9.58
CA ILE A 871 -19.08 14.19 8.41
C ILE A 871 -18.91 13.08 7.37
N ALA A 872 -19.61 13.18 6.24
CA ALA A 872 -19.39 12.27 5.15
C ALA A 872 -17.88 12.27 4.83
N PRO A 873 -17.22 11.10 4.73
CA PRO A 873 -15.83 11.08 4.30
C PRO A 873 -15.74 11.85 2.99
N ALA A 874 -14.92 12.89 2.96
CA ALA A 874 -14.66 13.61 1.73
C ALA A 874 -14.18 12.59 0.71
N GLU A 875 -14.99 12.33 -0.32
CA GLU A 875 -14.58 11.55 -1.47
C GLU A 875 -13.40 12.29 -2.12
N ARG A 876 -12.22 11.68 -2.02
CA ARG A 876 -11.09 11.74 -2.96
C ARG A 876 -10.04 10.72 -2.57
#